data_AF-A0A543IPA5-F1
#
_entry.id   AF-A0A543IPA5-F1
#
_cell.length_a   1.000
_cell.length_b   1.000
_cell.length_c   1.000
_cell.angle_alpha   90.00
_cell.angle_beta   90.00
_cell.angle_gamma   90.00
#
_symmetry.space_group_name_H-M   'P 1'
#
loop_
_entity.id
_entity.type
_entity.pdbx_description
1 polymer ?
#
loop_
_entity_poly.entity_id
_entity_poly.type
_entity_poly.pdbx_seq_one_letter_code
_entity_poly.pdbx_strand_id
1 'polypeptide(L)'
;MSDTFDTARIRRTVLAAWAASPARFREDANAEEDFALGGYRDRLVVELAQNAADAAARAGISGRLRLTLRDGVLIAANTGAPLDAAGVASLATLRVSDKRGETNVVGRFGVGFAAVVSVCDEPLIYSRATGGVRWSRAETAELVAAEPALAEELAARDGHVPLLRLPFPAEAEVPEGFDTVVVLPLRDEAAERAVRRMLEETSPALPIAMPSLGAIEIELDGEIRTVTAEGWRVVEASGRFTPEQVAELFADRPTEERTRPFWLVRWAVPVGDGATGTAGEPGPLPKDVRPVVHAPTPSDEPLDLPALLIATFPMATDRRHVAPGPLTDFLVERVAETYLDLLAALPRTPRLLDLVPGPIGRGELDAAIRRAILRRLPDTPLLPALSPPADDEDGTSGWSAGDRPATAATPGDGAEAPWIVSGRQASVVAGPAEFLAKIAEFVPGLLPAGWPYRSPALTALGVKRVELADVVDMLSGEAVEDKDPAWWRSLYEVLPADDLEAIGAIPVPLADGRLVRGPRGTLLMSEPGARIDPEVLAPLGLRIVHADAAHPLLLRLGAAEATPRTVLEDPLTHAAVTGSLDADDPEPVAQAVLSLVEAAGLTPGEAPWLAELALRGADGELYPASELLLPDGKLSKIVAPDSPFGVVAADLVARYGPRVLEAVGVLDGFATVADADVLLDPDECDHALDREDEWLEAIRELLPDADVPPIGREFYAVRDLEFVADWRGALELLTRPPLRAALQPMRVLAGGEIVEVPSYTAWWLSTHPVLDGRRPTTLRVPDGDPLLFGLYGDAPEGIDRTALALIGVRTTLADLLASHGGPDELLGLLADPELEVDRAQLRALWTAIAAVPPERVRPPAAVRAVLGGEIVVADAEDGAVIGPDGTPEGAEPPGCPVVVEAPDLLPLVASRPLVLAPFDLAEALSEVLDLPLAGEIVPGEVTSTGVERPVPPQVRSLLPTAPATYVEHERLLVDGKPAAWRFHEGVVHASGIEGLARGLAWASGQWSDRLAVAALLHNPEAVPLLLAEADLDGSA
;
A
#
# COMPACT_ATOMS: atom_id res chain seq x y z
N MET A 1 73.56 -6.89 60.92
CA MET A 1 72.75 -7.69 60.00
C MET A 1 73.67 -8.31 58.96
N SER A 2 73.52 -9.60 58.63
CA SER A 2 74.25 -10.20 57.50
C SER A 2 73.55 -9.82 56.20
N ASP A 3 74.27 -9.16 55.30
CA ASP A 3 73.78 -8.78 53.96
C ASP A 3 73.70 -10.02 53.06
N THR A 4 72.59 -10.79 53.14
CA THR A 4 72.37 -12.05 52.41
C THR A 4 72.53 -11.91 50.89
N PHE A 5 72.25 -10.73 50.34
CA PHE A 5 72.30 -10.47 48.90
C PHE A 5 73.58 -9.76 48.45
N ASP A 6 74.52 -9.52 49.36
CA ASP A 6 75.77 -8.80 49.08
C ASP A 6 75.54 -7.44 48.38
N THR A 7 74.50 -6.74 48.82
CA THR A 7 74.11 -5.42 48.30
C THR A 7 75.26 -4.42 48.34
N ALA A 8 76.10 -4.49 49.38
CA ALA A 8 77.28 -3.64 49.50
C ALA A 8 78.30 -3.86 48.36
N ARG A 9 78.52 -5.11 47.92
CA ARG A 9 79.38 -5.37 46.75
C ARG A 9 78.73 -4.85 45.47
N ILE A 10 77.43 -5.10 45.27
CA ILE A 10 76.70 -4.62 44.09
C ILE A 10 76.82 -3.10 43.97
N ARG A 11 76.52 -2.36 45.06
CA ARG A 11 76.64 -0.89 45.08
C ARG A 11 78.05 -0.42 44.74
N ARG A 12 79.08 -1.00 45.36
CA ARG A 12 80.49 -0.63 45.07
C ARG A 12 80.86 -0.90 43.62
N THR A 13 80.44 -2.02 43.05
CA THR A 13 80.72 -2.37 41.65
C THR A 13 80.07 -1.40 40.68
N VAL A 14 78.80 -1.05 40.92
CA VAL A 14 78.06 -0.10 40.07
C VAL A 14 78.66 1.30 40.17
N LEU A 15 78.90 1.82 41.37
CA LEU A 15 79.51 3.13 41.58
C LEU A 15 80.92 3.21 40.95
N ALA A 16 81.74 2.17 41.11
CA ALA A 16 83.06 2.11 40.47
C ALA A 16 82.96 2.11 38.93
N ALA A 17 81.95 1.43 38.36
CA ALA A 17 81.72 1.42 36.92
C ALA A 17 81.27 2.79 36.39
N TRP A 18 80.40 3.49 37.13
CA TRP A 18 79.99 4.84 36.81
C TRP A 18 81.15 5.83 36.93
N ALA A 19 81.92 5.80 38.03
CA ALA A 19 83.07 6.69 38.22
C ALA A 19 84.16 6.47 37.15
N ALA A 20 84.37 5.23 36.69
CA ALA A 20 85.29 4.92 35.59
C ALA A 20 84.76 5.37 34.22
N SER A 21 83.45 5.48 34.05
CA SER A 21 82.81 5.90 32.80
C SER A 21 81.49 6.63 33.07
N PRO A 22 81.50 7.98 33.21
CA PRO A 22 80.28 8.76 33.46
C PRO A 22 79.21 8.59 32.35
N ALA A 23 79.63 8.24 31.13
CA ALA A 23 78.70 7.89 30.05
C ALA A 23 77.81 6.67 30.38
N ARG A 24 78.29 5.69 31.17
CA ARG A 24 77.49 4.55 31.64
C ARG A 24 76.45 4.95 32.67
N PHE A 25 76.79 5.88 33.57
CA PHE A 25 75.82 6.47 34.50
C PHE A 25 74.69 7.14 33.72
N ARG A 26 75.03 7.92 32.68
CA ARG A 26 74.04 8.55 31.80
C ARG A 26 73.21 7.53 31.02
N GLU A 27 73.81 6.45 30.52
CA GLU A 27 73.10 5.37 29.83
C GLU A 27 72.11 4.66 30.77
N ASP A 28 72.51 4.33 31.99
CA ASP A 28 71.65 3.72 33.00
C ASP A 28 70.50 4.65 33.41
N ALA A 29 70.77 5.94 33.61
CA ALA A 29 69.77 6.95 33.92
C ALA A 29 68.77 7.14 32.78
N ASN A 30 69.24 7.29 31.53
CA ASN A 30 68.38 7.39 30.36
C ASN A 30 67.53 6.13 30.15
N ALA A 31 68.11 4.94 30.34
CA ALA A 31 67.37 3.70 30.18
C ALA A 31 66.21 3.62 31.19
N GLU A 32 66.44 3.92 32.47
CA GLU A 32 65.37 3.94 33.47
C GLU A 32 64.35 5.05 33.24
N GLU A 33 64.79 6.23 32.80
CA GLU A 33 63.91 7.35 32.45
C GLU A 33 63.02 7.02 31.23
N ASP A 34 63.57 6.37 30.20
CA ASP A 34 62.82 5.85 29.06
C ASP A 34 61.79 4.77 29.48
N PHE A 35 62.13 3.93 30.47
CA PHE A 35 61.17 2.97 31.03
C PHE A 35 60.08 3.65 31.86
N ALA A 36 60.41 4.70 32.61
CA ALA A 36 59.48 5.44 33.45
C ALA A 36 58.54 6.36 32.64
N LEU A 37 59.04 6.98 31.56
CA LEU A 37 58.31 7.88 30.66
C LEU A 37 57.63 7.14 29.50
N GLY A 38 58.10 5.95 29.14
CA GLY A 38 57.60 5.13 28.03
C GLY A 38 56.38 4.26 28.36
N GLY A 39 56.09 3.30 27.49
CA GLY A 39 54.88 2.45 27.51
C GLY A 39 54.68 1.52 28.71
N TYR A 40 55.51 1.60 29.76
CA TYR A 40 55.42 0.81 30.98
C TYR A 40 54.68 1.51 32.13
N ARG A 41 54.36 2.81 31.98
CA ARG A 41 53.64 3.59 32.99
C ARG A 41 52.28 2.98 33.39
N ASP A 42 51.62 2.26 32.49
CA ASP A 42 50.31 1.62 32.73
C ASP A 42 50.37 0.10 32.95
N ARG A 43 51.57 -0.47 33.20
CA ARG A 43 51.77 -1.94 33.25
C ARG A 43 52.17 -2.49 34.61
N LEU A 44 52.26 -1.64 35.64
CA LEU A 44 52.74 -2.03 36.98
C LEU A 44 52.03 -3.28 37.53
N VAL A 45 50.69 -3.28 37.54
CA VAL A 45 49.90 -4.40 38.10
C VAL A 45 50.13 -5.70 37.33
N VAL A 46 50.22 -5.61 36.00
CA VAL A 46 50.48 -6.76 35.12
C VAL A 46 51.86 -7.35 35.40
N GLU A 47 52.89 -6.52 35.54
CA GLU A 47 54.26 -6.97 35.81
C GLU A 47 54.38 -7.58 37.21
N LEU A 48 53.67 -7.04 38.21
CA LEU A 48 53.57 -7.66 39.54
C LEU A 48 52.83 -9.01 39.49
N ALA A 49 51.76 -9.12 38.72
CA ALA A 49 51.04 -10.37 38.48
C ALA A 49 51.89 -11.41 37.74
N GLN A 50 52.67 -10.99 36.75
CA GLN A 50 53.59 -11.88 36.05
C GLN A 50 54.70 -12.38 36.98
N ASN A 51 55.29 -11.50 37.79
CA ASN A 51 56.29 -11.91 38.79
C ASN A 51 55.72 -12.91 39.80
N ALA A 52 54.46 -12.70 40.23
CA ALA A 52 53.74 -13.62 41.10
C ALA A 52 53.46 -14.97 40.42
N ALA A 53 52.98 -14.96 39.18
CA ALA A 53 52.71 -16.16 38.39
C ALA A 53 53.99 -16.97 38.12
N ASP A 54 55.10 -16.30 37.80
CA ASP A 54 56.42 -16.93 37.61
C ASP A 54 56.95 -17.55 38.92
N ALA A 55 56.77 -16.86 40.05
CA ALA A 55 57.16 -17.38 41.36
C ALA A 55 56.32 -18.63 41.73
N ALA A 56 55.02 -18.62 41.44
CA ALA A 56 54.13 -19.75 41.63
C ALA A 56 54.47 -20.92 40.69
N ALA A 57 54.76 -20.64 39.42
CA ALA A 57 55.19 -21.64 38.45
C ALA A 57 56.51 -22.31 38.85
N ARG A 58 57.51 -21.54 39.31
CA ARG A 58 58.78 -22.10 39.84
C ARG A 58 58.57 -22.95 41.09
N ALA A 59 57.57 -22.63 41.91
CA ALA A 59 57.21 -23.39 43.10
C ALA A 59 56.27 -24.58 42.82
N GLY A 60 55.71 -24.68 41.61
CA GLY A 60 54.76 -25.73 41.23
C GLY A 60 53.41 -25.63 41.95
N ILE A 61 52.98 -24.42 42.33
CA ILE A 61 51.72 -24.18 43.06
C ILE A 61 50.76 -23.30 42.26
N SER A 62 49.47 -23.31 42.63
CA SER A 62 48.53 -22.26 42.22
C SER A 62 48.78 -21.01 43.05
N GLY A 63 49.31 -19.97 42.41
CA GLY A 63 49.73 -18.74 43.05
C GLY A 63 48.56 -17.85 43.48
N ARG A 64 48.78 -17.09 44.54
CA ARG A 64 47.93 -15.97 44.97
C ARG A 64 48.72 -14.69 44.96
N LEU A 65 48.11 -13.61 44.50
CA LEU A 65 48.63 -12.25 44.57
C LEU A 65 47.62 -11.38 45.33
N ARG A 66 48.07 -10.65 46.36
CA ARG A 66 47.29 -9.62 47.03
C ARG A 66 47.90 -8.25 46.75
N LEU A 67 47.08 -7.32 46.27
CA LEU A 67 47.45 -5.93 45.99
C LEU A 67 46.64 -5.03 46.92
N THR A 68 47.30 -4.38 47.87
CA THR A 68 46.66 -3.47 48.84
C THR A 68 47.17 -2.05 48.60
N LEU A 69 46.26 -1.10 48.31
CA LEU A 69 46.59 0.33 48.26
C LEU A 69 46.03 1.02 49.50
N ARG A 70 46.91 1.55 50.34
CA ARG A 70 46.54 2.23 51.58
C ARG A 70 47.54 3.30 51.96
N ASP A 71 47.05 4.46 52.42
CA ASP A 71 47.85 5.56 52.96
C ASP A 71 49.02 6.00 52.03
N GLY A 72 48.77 6.01 50.71
CA GLY A 72 49.78 6.35 49.69
C GLY A 72 50.82 5.26 49.42
N VAL A 73 50.61 4.02 49.89
CA VAL A 73 51.53 2.89 49.69
C VAL A 73 50.81 1.73 48.99
N LEU A 74 51.41 1.22 47.90
CA LEU A 74 50.99 -0.02 47.27
C LEU A 74 51.81 -1.20 47.83
N ILE A 75 51.13 -2.21 48.35
CA ILE A 75 51.72 -3.44 48.87
C ILE A 75 51.27 -4.59 47.96
N ALA A 76 52.23 -5.28 47.34
CA ALA A 76 51.98 -6.46 46.52
C ALA A 76 52.58 -7.71 47.19
N ALA A 77 51.73 -8.57 47.75
CA ALA A 77 52.13 -9.80 48.41
C ALA A 77 51.82 -11.03 47.54
N ASN A 78 52.79 -11.90 47.29
CA ASN A 78 52.58 -13.10 46.48
C ASN A 78 53.08 -14.38 47.16
N THR A 79 52.47 -15.50 46.80
CA THR A 79 52.96 -16.85 47.13
C THR A 79 53.91 -17.36 46.06
N GLY A 80 54.85 -18.23 46.42
CA GLY A 80 55.73 -18.91 45.48
C GLY A 80 57.20 -18.87 45.88
N ALA A 81 58.10 -19.09 44.92
CA ALA A 81 59.54 -19.13 45.18
C ALA A 81 60.06 -17.78 45.73
N PRO A 82 60.91 -17.78 46.79
CA PRO A 82 61.43 -16.56 47.41
C PRO A 82 62.45 -15.83 46.52
N LEU A 83 62.70 -14.55 46.82
CA LEU A 83 63.75 -13.75 46.20
C LEU A 83 65.14 -14.34 46.49
N ASP A 84 65.97 -14.51 45.46
CA ASP A 84 67.32 -15.04 45.56
C ASP A 84 68.39 -14.00 45.16
N ALA A 85 69.66 -14.29 45.44
CA ALA A 85 70.77 -13.39 45.14
C ALA A 85 70.95 -13.14 43.63
N ALA A 86 70.62 -14.13 42.78
CA ALA A 86 70.65 -13.96 41.33
C ALA A 86 69.56 -12.98 40.87
N GLY A 87 68.37 -13.04 41.46
CA GLY A 87 67.27 -12.11 41.24
C GLY A 87 67.63 -10.68 41.62
N VAL A 88 68.22 -10.46 42.80
CA VAL A 88 68.66 -9.12 43.24
C VAL A 88 69.74 -8.55 42.31
N ALA A 89 70.72 -9.36 41.92
CA ALA A 89 71.75 -8.94 40.95
C ALA A 89 71.12 -8.55 39.61
N SER A 90 70.15 -9.33 39.12
CA SER A 90 69.43 -9.06 37.88
C SER A 90 68.54 -7.81 37.94
N LEU A 91 67.99 -7.47 39.10
CA LEU A 91 67.24 -6.22 39.32
C LEU A 91 68.17 -5.00 39.28
N ALA A 92 69.42 -5.14 39.75
CA ALA A 92 70.41 -4.07 39.79
C ALA A 92 71.12 -3.78 38.45
N THR A 93 70.99 -4.65 37.45
CA THR A 93 71.64 -4.50 36.13
C THR A 93 70.60 -4.52 35.00
N LEU A 94 70.40 -3.43 34.25
CA LEU A 94 69.48 -3.43 33.10
C LEU A 94 70.24 -4.01 31.91
N ARG A 95 69.59 -4.92 31.19
CA ARG A 95 70.01 -5.51 29.90
C ARG A 95 71.15 -6.54 29.93
N VAL A 96 71.67 -6.95 31.08
CA VAL A 96 72.55 -8.14 31.17
C VAL A 96 71.80 -9.28 31.84
N SER A 97 71.07 -10.07 31.05
CA SER A 97 70.53 -11.34 31.50
C SER A 97 71.44 -12.49 31.05
N ASP A 98 72.40 -12.87 31.89
CA ASP A 98 73.12 -14.14 31.74
C ASP A 98 72.25 -15.28 32.31
N LYS A 99 71.40 -15.87 31.45
CA LYS A 99 70.92 -17.24 31.66
C LYS A 99 70.87 -17.98 30.32
N ARG A 100 71.96 -18.67 30.00
CA ARG A 100 71.94 -19.79 29.05
C ARG A 100 71.41 -21.01 29.78
N GLY A 101 70.22 -21.49 29.41
CA GLY A 101 69.90 -22.92 29.55
C GLY A 101 68.82 -23.38 30.55
N GLU A 102 67.78 -22.61 30.88
CA GLU A 102 66.59 -23.17 31.55
C GLU A 102 65.30 -22.84 30.79
N THR A 103 64.72 -23.88 30.18
CA THR A 103 63.44 -23.87 29.48
C THR A 103 62.28 -23.93 30.48
N ASN A 104 61.32 -23.00 30.35
CA ASN A 104 60.02 -22.90 31.04
C ASN A 104 59.84 -21.82 32.14
N VAL A 105 60.63 -20.74 32.17
CA VAL A 105 60.28 -19.55 32.99
C VAL A 105 60.20 -18.32 32.09
N VAL A 106 58.98 -17.76 31.93
CA VAL A 106 58.69 -16.59 31.10
C VAL A 106 58.93 -15.31 31.91
N GLY A 107 60.19 -14.94 32.10
CA GLY A 107 60.52 -13.68 32.76
C GLY A 107 61.87 -13.14 32.33
N ARG A 108 61.88 -11.94 31.72
CA ARG A 108 63.08 -11.10 31.74
C ARG A 108 63.30 -10.70 33.21
N PHE A 109 64.10 -11.46 33.95
CA PHE A 109 64.52 -11.00 35.28
C PHE A 109 65.15 -9.60 35.11
N GLY A 110 64.61 -8.62 35.84
CA GLY A 110 65.12 -7.24 35.84
C GLY A 110 64.37 -6.23 34.98
N VAL A 111 63.66 -6.60 33.90
CA VAL A 111 63.04 -5.60 33.00
C VAL A 111 61.59 -5.27 33.37
N GLY A 112 60.82 -6.25 33.86
CA GLY A 112 59.41 -6.04 34.26
C GLY A 112 59.27 -5.24 35.56
N PHE A 113 60.18 -5.46 36.52
CA PHE A 113 60.21 -4.72 37.78
C PHE A 113 60.54 -3.23 37.59
N ALA A 114 61.16 -2.83 36.47
CA ALA A 114 61.41 -1.42 36.17
C ALA A 114 60.13 -0.58 36.07
N ALA A 115 58.95 -1.20 35.87
CA ALA A 115 57.66 -0.51 35.91
C ALA A 115 57.42 0.23 37.24
N VAL A 116 58.02 -0.21 38.36
CA VAL A 116 57.87 0.46 39.67
C VAL A 116 58.45 1.88 39.67
N VAL A 117 59.46 2.16 38.83
CA VAL A 117 60.14 3.47 38.75
C VAL A 117 59.18 4.58 38.30
N SER A 118 58.12 4.20 37.58
CA SER A 118 57.10 5.16 37.14
C SER A 118 56.28 5.74 38.29
N VAL A 119 56.16 5.03 39.42
CA VAL A 119 55.25 5.38 40.54
C VAL A 119 55.94 5.55 41.89
N CYS A 120 57.16 5.05 42.07
CA CYS A 120 57.83 4.95 43.37
C CYS A 120 59.30 5.36 43.28
N ASP A 121 59.79 6.11 44.27
CA ASP A 121 61.21 6.50 44.41
C ASP A 121 61.96 5.69 45.47
N GLU A 122 61.26 4.88 46.26
CA GLU A 122 61.84 4.05 47.32
C GLU A 122 61.26 2.61 47.37
N PRO A 123 61.36 1.83 46.28
CA PRO A 123 60.76 0.50 46.22
C PRO A 123 61.50 -0.48 47.13
N LEU A 124 60.76 -1.40 47.73
CA LEU A 124 61.28 -2.45 48.60
C LEU A 124 60.72 -3.81 48.18
N ILE A 125 61.56 -4.84 48.21
CA ILE A 125 61.16 -6.25 48.05
C ILE A 125 61.67 -7.02 49.26
N TYR A 126 60.81 -7.84 49.88
CA TYR A 126 61.18 -8.67 51.01
C TYR A 126 60.54 -10.04 50.92
N SER A 127 61.35 -11.09 51.01
CA SER A 127 60.86 -12.47 51.10
C SER A 127 61.11 -13.02 52.49
N ARG A 128 60.09 -13.65 53.09
CA ARG A 128 60.13 -14.18 54.47
C ARG A 128 61.32 -15.12 54.71
N ALA A 129 61.68 -15.91 53.70
CA ALA A 129 62.72 -16.93 53.78
C ALA A 129 64.15 -16.40 53.60
N THR A 130 64.34 -15.30 52.86
CA THR A 130 65.67 -14.88 52.37
C THR A 130 66.05 -13.44 52.73
N GLY A 131 65.11 -12.64 53.25
CA GLY A 131 65.29 -11.23 53.60
C GLY A 131 64.85 -10.29 52.47
N GLY A 132 65.22 -9.00 52.58
CA GLY A 132 64.82 -8.00 51.59
C GLY A 132 65.87 -6.96 51.22
N VAL A 133 65.57 -6.28 50.11
CA VAL A 133 66.34 -5.16 49.56
C VAL A 133 65.42 -4.00 49.26
N ARG A 134 65.93 -2.77 49.40
CA ARG A 134 65.26 -1.54 49.01
C ARG A 134 66.16 -0.69 48.13
N TRP A 135 65.55 0.22 47.39
CA TRP A 135 66.25 1.27 46.66
C TRP A 135 65.78 2.62 47.19
N SER A 136 66.60 3.66 47.05
CA SER A 136 66.18 5.05 47.34
C SER A 136 66.85 5.99 46.35
N ARG A 137 66.04 6.81 45.69
CA ARG A 137 66.54 7.84 44.78
C ARG A 137 67.38 8.87 45.53
N ALA A 138 66.99 9.23 46.75
CA ALA A 138 67.70 10.19 47.59
C ALA A 138 69.08 9.66 48.01
N GLU A 139 69.16 8.43 48.54
CA GLU A 139 70.46 7.83 48.91
C GLU A 139 71.36 7.59 47.69
N THR A 140 70.76 7.28 46.53
CA THR A 140 71.52 7.17 45.28
C THR A 140 72.10 8.52 44.87
N ALA A 141 71.31 9.60 44.94
CA ALA A 141 71.78 10.94 44.62
C ALA A 141 72.89 11.40 45.57
N GLU A 142 72.78 11.11 46.87
CA GLU A 142 73.83 11.40 47.85
C GLU A 142 75.14 10.65 47.55
N LEU A 143 75.05 9.35 47.23
CA LEU A 143 76.22 8.54 46.87
C LEU A 143 76.87 9.01 45.55
N VAL A 144 76.08 9.40 44.56
CA VAL A 144 76.59 9.92 43.27
C VAL A 144 77.20 11.32 43.45
N ALA A 145 76.58 12.20 44.26
CA ALA A 145 77.11 13.53 44.54
C ALA A 145 78.43 13.50 45.35
N ALA A 146 78.64 12.46 46.16
CA ALA A 146 79.89 12.23 46.88
C ALA A 146 81.05 11.78 45.98
N GLU A 147 80.78 11.38 44.72
CA GLU A 147 81.78 10.94 43.75
C GLU A 147 82.17 12.08 42.77
N PRO A 148 83.38 12.65 42.88
CA PRO A 148 83.77 13.82 42.08
C PRO A 148 83.73 13.59 40.56
N ALA A 149 83.98 12.35 40.13
CA ALA A 149 83.96 11.97 38.71
C ALA A 149 82.57 12.02 38.07
N LEU A 150 81.49 12.04 38.88
CA LEU A 150 80.10 12.06 38.42
C LEU A 150 79.43 13.42 38.59
N ALA A 151 80.07 14.38 39.26
CA ALA A 151 79.47 15.67 39.60
C ALA A 151 79.00 16.48 38.37
N GLU A 152 79.78 16.46 37.27
CA GLU A 152 79.42 17.18 36.04
C GLU A 152 78.19 16.57 35.34
N GLU A 153 78.14 15.24 35.21
CA GLU A 153 76.98 14.55 34.61
C GLU A 153 75.75 14.62 35.52
N LEU A 154 75.91 14.57 36.85
CA LEU A 154 74.80 14.74 37.77
C LEU A 154 74.19 16.15 37.67
N ALA A 155 75.02 17.19 37.57
CA ALA A 155 74.56 18.56 37.38
C ALA A 155 73.90 18.77 36.00
N ALA A 156 74.47 18.19 34.94
CA ALA A 156 73.89 18.24 33.59
C ALA A 156 72.53 17.54 33.49
N ARG A 157 72.19 16.66 34.44
CA ARG A 157 70.91 15.95 34.53
C ARG A 157 69.98 16.52 35.61
N ASP A 158 70.23 17.75 36.07
CA ASP A 158 69.43 18.41 37.12
C ASP A 158 69.25 17.55 38.39
N GLY A 159 70.27 16.73 38.72
CA GLY A 159 70.24 15.83 39.88
C GLY A 159 69.56 14.47 39.67
N HIS A 160 69.11 14.15 38.45
CA HIS A 160 68.42 12.88 38.17
C HIS A 160 69.39 11.68 38.15
N VAL A 161 69.09 10.67 38.98
CA VAL A 161 69.85 9.41 39.11
C VAL A 161 68.99 8.19 38.81
N PRO A 162 69.56 7.07 38.33
CA PRO A 162 68.82 5.81 38.16
C PRO A 162 68.49 5.20 39.53
N LEU A 163 67.25 4.74 39.71
CA LEU A 163 66.70 4.26 40.98
C LEU A 163 67.12 2.82 41.30
N LEU A 164 67.03 1.90 40.34
CA LEU A 164 67.10 0.45 40.64
C LEU A 164 68.53 -0.12 40.70
N ARG A 165 69.54 0.74 40.70
CA ARG A 165 70.94 0.36 40.51
C ARG A 165 71.72 0.08 41.77
N LEU A 166 71.39 0.80 42.84
CA LEU A 166 72.07 0.69 44.11
C LEU A 166 71.11 0.07 45.15
N PRO A 167 71.11 -1.26 45.32
CA PRO A 167 70.27 -1.90 46.34
C PRO A 167 70.84 -1.68 47.74
N PHE A 168 69.98 -1.55 48.75
CA PHE A 168 70.30 -1.46 50.17
C PHE A 168 69.59 -2.57 50.94
N PRO A 169 70.14 -3.08 52.07
CA PRO A 169 69.43 -4.02 52.92
C PRO A 169 68.13 -3.41 53.45
N ALA A 170 67.07 -4.21 53.51
CA ALA A 170 65.77 -3.77 54.00
C ALA A 170 65.11 -4.80 54.92
N GLU A 171 64.30 -4.30 55.84
CA GLU A 171 63.38 -5.11 56.65
C GLU A 171 61.95 -4.69 56.33
N ALA A 172 61.05 -5.66 56.21
CA ALA A 172 59.62 -5.44 56.06
C ALA A 172 58.85 -6.66 56.61
N GLU A 173 57.57 -6.45 56.91
CA GLU A 173 56.66 -7.51 57.33
C GLU A 173 55.95 -8.12 56.10
N VAL A 174 55.97 -9.45 56.00
CA VAL A 174 55.22 -10.17 54.96
C VAL A 174 53.86 -10.58 55.54
N PRO A 175 52.73 -10.20 54.92
CA PRO A 175 51.40 -10.62 55.37
C PRO A 175 51.29 -12.14 55.55
N GLU A 176 50.50 -12.57 56.54
CA GLU A 176 50.25 -13.99 56.80
C GLU A 176 49.66 -14.69 55.55
N GLY A 177 50.17 -15.88 55.23
CA GLY A 177 49.75 -16.64 54.04
C GLY A 177 50.44 -16.28 52.72
N PHE A 178 51.40 -15.34 52.75
CA PHE A 178 52.24 -14.95 51.60
C PHE A 178 53.74 -15.12 51.88
N ASP A 179 54.53 -15.27 50.81
CA ASP A 179 55.96 -15.59 50.85
C ASP A 179 56.86 -14.38 50.59
N THR A 180 56.43 -13.50 49.68
CA THR A 180 57.17 -12.30 49.25
C THR A 180 56.24 -11.09 49.23
N VAL A 181 56.77 -9.92 49.62
CA VAL A 181 56.08 -8.64 49.55
C VAL A 181 56.93 -7.61 48.79
N VAL A 182 56.28 -6.84 47.93
CA VAL A 182 56.81 -5.62 47.31
C VAL A 182 56.09 -4.44 47.93
N VAL A 183 56.82 -3.50 48.52
CA VAL A 183 56.27 -2.28 49.14
C VAL A 183 56.70 -1.09 48.31
N LEU A 184 55.71 -0.31 47.85
CA LEU A 184 55.90 0.83 46.95
C LEU A 184 55.26 2.09 47.55
N PRO A 185 56.00 2.90 48.31
CA PRO A 185 55.58 4.25 48.67
C PRO A 185 55.41 5.09 47.40
N LEU A 186 54.20 5.56 47.13
CA LEU A 186 53.89 6.26 45.89
C LEU A 186 54.43 7.69 45.97
N ARG A 187 55.14 8.10 44.92
CA ARG A 187 55.91 9.36 44.89
C ARG A 187 55.04 10.60 45.09
N ASP A 188 53.85 10.60 44.50
CA ASP A 188 52.95 11.74 44.45
C ASP A 188 51.49 11.30 44.21
N GLU A 189 50.53 12.21 44.36
CA GLU A 189 49.10 11.93 44.12
C GLU A 189 48.81 11.45 42.69
N ALA A 190 49.63 11.80 41.70
CA ALA A 190 49.42 11.35 40.32
C ALA A 190 49.80 9.88 40.16
N ALA A 191 50.86 9.42 40.83
CA ALA A 191 51.21 8.01 40.95
C ALA A 191 50.11 7.23 41.67
N GLU A 192 49.57 7.76 42.78
CA GLU A 192 48.43 7.13 43.49
C GLU A 192 47.19 6.98 42.61
N ARG A 193 46.77 8.05 41.93
CA ARG A 193 45.64 7.98 40.99
C ARG A 193 45.88 6.98 39.86
N ALA A 194 47.10 6.87 39.35
CA ALA A 194 47.44 5.91 38.29
C ALA A 194 47.37 4.46 38.80
N VAL A 195 47.93 4.17 39.97
CA VAL A 195 47.88 2.84 40.58
C VAL A 195 46.45 2.43 40.92
N ARG A 196 45.66 3.32 41.53
CA ARG A 196 44.25 3.08 41.82
C ARG A 196 43.48 2.66 40.56
N ARG A 197 43.65 3.41 39.46
CA ARG A 197 43.04 3.07 38.17
C ARG A 197 43.46 1.67 37.68
N MET A 198 44.75 1.33 37.72
CA MET A 198 45.21 -0.01 37.29
C MET A 198 44.64 -1.14 38.17
N LEU A 199 44.51 -0.88 39.47
CA LEU A 199 43.91 -1.82 40.41
C LEU A 199 42.41 -1.99 40.15
N GLU A 200 41.68 -0.94 39.79
CA GLU A 200 40.26 -1.00 39.39
C GLU A 200 40.07 -1.72 38.05
N GLU A 201 40.97 -1.51 37.09
CA GLU A 201 40.94 -2.10 35.73
C GLU A 201 41.41 -3.57 35.67
N THR A 202 41.90 -4.11 36.78
CA THR A 202 42.33 -5.53 36.83
C THR A 202 41.13 -6.45 36.66
N SER A 203 41.23 -7.41 35.73
CA SER A 203 40.10 -8.25 35.32
C SER A 203 40.48 -9.72 35.16
N PRO A 204 39.49 -10.64 35.03
CA PRO A 204 39.72 -12.08 34.82
C PRO A 204 40.65 -12.43 33.65
N ALA A 205 40.87 -11.52 32.71
CA ALA A 205 41.81 -11.72 31.62
C ALA A 205 43.24 -12.04 32.11
N LEU A 206 43.67 -11.49 33.26
CA LEU A 206 45.00 -11.77 33.82
C LEU A 206 45.16 -13.23 34.31
N PRO A 207 44.32 -13.77 35.21
CA PRO A 207 44.42 -15.17 35.60
C PRO A 207 44.14 -16.14 34.43
N ILE A 208 43.32 -15.78 33.43
CA ILE A 208 43.15 -16.59 32.20
C ILE A 208 44.42 -16.59 31.34
N ALA A 209 45.12 -15.47 31.24
CA ALA A 209 46.41 -15.38 30.55
C ALA A 209 47.53 -16.10 31.32
N MET A 210 47.46 -16.13 32.65
CA MET A 210 48.47 -16.69 33.56
C MET A 210 47.90 -17.82 34.42
N PRO A 211 47.71 -19.05 33.90
CA PRO A 211 47.03 -20.14 34.63
C PRO A 211 47.71 -20.56 35.94
N SER A 212 48.99 -20.26 36.11
CA SER A 212 49.72 -20.49 37.35
C SER A 212 49.25 -19.57 38.50
N LEU A 213 48.46 -18.53 38.23
CA LEU A 213 47.90 -17.60 39.20
C LEU A 213 46.40 -17.90 39.38
N GLY A 214 46.02 -18.49 40.51
CA GLY A 214 44.65 -18.91 40.77
C GLY A 214 43.72 -17.76 41.17
N ALA A 215 44.24 -16.75 41.88
CA ALA A 215 43.45 -15.59 42.31
C ALA A 215 44.31 -14.34 42.51
N ILE A 216 43.74 -13.18 42.18
CA ILE A 216 44.26 -11.85 42.52
C ILE A 216 43.28 -11.19 43.49
N GLU A 217 43.71 -10.92 44.71
CA GLU A 217 42.96 -10.19 45.71
C GLU A 217 43.39 -8.72 45.68
N ILE A 218 42.43 -7.81 45.55
CA ILE A 218 42.69 -6.38 45.45
C ILE A 218 41.95 -5.70 46.59
N GLU A 219 42.70 -5.03 47.46
CA GLU A 219 42.21 -4.27 48.59
C GLU A 219 42.37 -2.77 48.31
N LEU A 220 41.23 -2.09 48.13
CA LEU A 220 41.13 -0.64 47.94
C LEU A 220 40.26 -0.05 49.03
N ASP A 221 40.78 0.91 49.81
CA ASP A 221 40.03 1.61 50.87
C ASP A 221 39.34 0.66 51.89
N GLY A 222 39.90 -0.54 52.11
CA GLY A 222 39.36 -1.56 53.02
C GLY A 222 38.34 -2.51 52.39
N GLU A 223 37.97 -2.32 51.12
CA GLU A 223 37.16 -3.27 50.36
C GLU A 223 38.05 -4.25 49.61
N ILE A 224 37.77 -5.55 49.75
CA ILE A 224 38.51 -6.62 49.07
C ILE A 224 37.66 -7.17 47.92
N ARG A 225 38.22 -7.16 46.71
CA ARG A 225 37.66 -7.87 45.54
C ARG A 225 38.62 -8.97 45.08
N THR A 226 38.07 -10.11 44.68
CA THR A 226 38.85 -11.25 44.17
C THR A 226 38.60 -11.40 42.67
N VAL A 227 39.67 -11.48 41.90
CA VAL A 227 39.67 -11.71 40.45
C VAL A 227 40.19 -13.12 40.18
N THR A 228 39.36 -13.97 39.57
CA THR A 228 39.67 -15.38 39.25
C THR A 228 39.30 -15.71 37.80
N ALA A 229 39.69 -16.89 37.32
CA ALA A 229 39.26 -17.44 36.03
C ALA A 229 38.00 -18.33 36.13
N GLU A 230 37.37 -18.44 37.30
CA GLU A 230 36.16 -19.24 37.49
C GLU A 230 34.96 -18.64 36.74
N GLY A 231 34.05 -19.49 36.25
CA GLY A 231 32.88 -19.04 35.46
C GLY A 231 33.19 -18.73 34.00
N TRP A 232 34.36 -19.15 33.48
CA TRP A 232 34.73 -19.01 32.08
C TRP A 232 34.90 -20.37 31.39
N ARG A 233 34.37 -20.49 30.17
CA ARG A 233 34.67 -21.58 29.26
C ARG A 233 35.87 -21.20 28.42
N VAL A 234 36.98 -21.89 28.62
CA VAL A 234 38.25 -21.65 27.92
C VAL A 234 38.55 -22.79 26.94
N VAL A 235 38.93 -22.45 25.72
CA VAL A 235 39.52 -23.37 24.74
C VAL A 235 40.90 -22.83 24.37
N GLU A 236 41.88 -23.73 24.36
CA GLU A 236 43.29 -23.41 24.10
C GLU A 236 43.82 -24.26 22.94
N ALA A 237 44.59 -23.62 22.07
CA ALA A 237 45.49 -24.29 21.14
C ALA A 237 46.91 -23.71 21.28
N SER A 238 47.92 -24.57 21.27
CA SER A 238 49.32 -24.15 21.32
C SER A 238 50.19 -25.09 20.49
N GLY A 239 51.37 -24.60 20.08
CA GLY A 239 52.29 -25.37 19.27
C GLY A 239 53.70 -24.80 19.25
N ARG A 240 54.65 -25.60 18.74
CA ARG A 240 56.02 -25.15 18.46
C ARG A 240 56.21 -25.00 16.96
N PHE A 241 56.87 -23.92 16.55
CA PHE A 241 57.26 -23.73 15.16
C PHE A 241 58.44 -24.64 14.81
N THR A 242 58.38 -25.31 13.66
CA THR A 242 59.54 -26.03 13.13
C THR A 242 60.62 -25.04 12.65
N PRO A 243 61.89 -25.45 12.53
CA PRO A 243 62.95 -24.58 12.01
C PRO A 243 62.61 -23.93 10.66
N GLU A 244 61.93 -24.65 9.78
CA GLU A 244 61.47 -24.16 8.47
C GLU A 244 60.40 -23.07 8.63
N GLN A 245 59.41 -23.31 9.50
CA GLN A 245 58.38 -22.31 9.82
C GLN A 245 58.97 -21.07 10.48
N VAL A 246 60.01 -21.20 11.32
CA VAL A 246 60.72 -20.05 11.89
C VAL A 246 61.41 -19.26 10.78
N ALA A 247 62.05 -19.92 9.82
CA ALA A 247 62.71 -19.24 8.71
C ALA A 247 61.72 -18.47 7.82
N GLU A 248 60.52 -19.03 7.60
CA GLU A 248 59.47 -18.44 6.77
C GLU A 248 58.67 -17.35 7.51
N LEU A 249 58.07 -17.69 8.65
CA LEU A 249 57.13 -16.83 9.37
C LEU A 249 57.81 -15.70 10.15
N PHE A 250 59.07 -15.88 10.57
CA PHE A 250 59.83 -14.88 11.34
C PHE A 250 60.86 -14.12 10.50
N ALA A 251 60.80 -14.21 9.17
CA ALA A 251 61.79 -13.64 8.25
C ALA A 251 62.04 -12.13 8.49
N ASP A 252 61.00 -11.41 8.90
CA ASP A 252 60.98 -9.97 9.17
C ASP A 252 61.08 -9.62 10.67
N ARG A 253 61.30 -10.61 11.55
CA ARG A 253 61.35 -10.41 13.02
C ARG A 253 62.79 -10.30 13.56
N PRO A 254 63.03 -9.54 14.64
CA PRO A 254 64.32 -9.45 15.32
C PRO A 254 64.88 -10.81 15.77
N THR A 255 66.21 -10.97 15.77
CA THR A 255 66.90 -12.22 16.14
C THR A 255 66.51 -12.74 17.53
N GLU A 256 66.25 -11.85 18.49
CA GLU A 256 65.83 -12.23 19.84
C GLU A 256 64.45 -12.92 19.86
N GLU A 257 63.52 -12.53 18.99
CA GLU A 257 62.18 -13.12 18.88
C GLU A 257 62.23 -14.53 18.26
N ARG A 258 63.18 -14.77 17.35
CA ARG A 258 63.39 -16.07 16.69
C ARG A 258 63.85 -17.19 17.65
N THR A 259 64.32 -16.82 18.84
CA THR A 259 64.77 -17.77 19.87
C THR A 259 63.62 -18.37 20.69
N ARG A 260 62.36 -17.99 20.41
CA ARG A 260 61.15 -18.45 21.12
C ARG A 260 60.10 -19.03 20.15
N PRO A 261 60.33 -20.22 19.58
CA PRO A 261 59.51 -20.76 18.50
C PRO A 261 58.26 -21.48 19.05
N PHE A 262 57.41 -20.79 19.82
CA PHE A 262 56.12 -21.32 20.24
C PHE A 262 55.00 -20.31 20.01
N TRP A 263 53.79 -20.82 19.84
CA TRP A 263 52.58 -20.01 19.78
C TRP A 263 51.52 -20.55 20.74
N LEU A 264 50.64 -19.66 21.17
CA LEU A 264 49.50 -19.94 22.03
C LEU A 264 48.31 -19.09 21.55
N VAL A 265 47.13 -19.70 21.52
CA VAL A 265 45.84 -19.08 21.30
C VAL A 265 44.89 -19.59 22.37
N ARG A 266 44.20 -18.67 23.04
CA ARG A 266 43.11 -18.97 23.98
C ARG A 266 41.91 -18.12 23.63
N TRP A 267 40.77 -18.78 23.54
CA TRP A 267 39.47 -18.13 23.58
C TRP A 267 38.80 -18.44 24.90
N ALA A 268 38.22 -17.42 25.51
CA ALA A 268 37.43 -17.58 26.73
C ALA A 268 36.11 -16.82 26.62
N VAL A 269 35.01 -17.47 26.98
CA VAL A 269 33.69 -16.83 27.08
C VAL A 269 33.15 -17.04 28.50
N PRO A 270 32.57 -16.02 29.15
CA PRO A 270 31.93 -16.23 30.44
C PRO A 270 30.72 -17.14 30.25
N VAL A 271 30.48 -18.04 31.20
CA VAL A 271 29.34 -18.97 31.16
C VAL A 271 28.52 -18.86 32.44
N GLY A 272 27.20 -18.96 32.29
CA GLY A 272 26.28 -18.90 33.43
C GLY A 272 26.39 -20.12 34.35
N ASP A 273 26.25 -19.89 35.67
CA ASP A 273 26.20 -20.91 36.72
C ASP A 273 24.84 -21.63 36.81
N GLY A 274 23.88 -21.26 35.97
CA GLY A 274 22.53 -21.81 35.92
C GLY A 274 21.49 -21.06 36.77
N ALA A 275 21.87 -20.01 37.51
CA ALA A 275 20.93 -19.26 38.36
C ALA A 275 19.89 -18.44 37.57
N THR A 276 20.20 -18.10 36.30
CA THR A 276 19.35 -17.26 35.43
C THR A 276 19.06 -17.89 34.05
N GLY A 277 19.37 -19.18 33.86
CA GLY A 277 19.23 -19.85 32.56
C GLY A 277 19.83 -21.26 32.55
N THR A 278 20.03 -21.82 31.36
CA THR A 278 20.67 -23.13 31.17
C THR A 278 22.15 -23.05 31.57
N ALA A 279 22.59 -23.93 32.48
CA ALA A 279 23.98 -23.94 32.95
C ALA A 279 24.96 -24.15 31.78
N GLY A 280 26.02 -23.35 31.72
CA GLY A 280 27.02 -23.44 30.65
C GLY A 280 26.72 -22.62 29.39
N GLU A 281 25.61 -21.87 29.33
CA GLU A 281 25.35 -20.94 28.22
C GLU A 281 26.33 -19.74 28.24
N PRO A 282 26.77 -19.27 27.05
CA PRO A 282 27.67 -18.13 26.95
C PRO A 282 26.96 -16.82 27.38
N GLY A 283 27.68 -15.98 28.12
CA GLY A 283 27.27 -14.64 28.55
C GLY A 283 28.07 -13.52 27.87
N PRO A 284 27.67 -12.25 28.07
CA PRO A 284 28.42 -11.10 27.57
C PRO A 284 29.74 -10.93 28.32
N LEU A 285 30.76 -10.39 27.63
CA LEU A 285 32.03 -10.03 28.27
C LEU A 285 31.81 -9.07 29.45
N PRO A 286 32.40 -9.33 30.63
CA PRO A 286 32.33 -8.42 31.77
C PRO A 286 32.92 -7.04 31.43
N LYS A 287 32.37 -5.98 32.02
CA LYS A 287 32.74 -4.58 31.71
C LYS A 287 34.21 -4.25 32.03
N ASP A 288 34.81 -4.99 32.94
CA ASP A 288 36.21 -4.90 33.35
C ASP A 288 37.17 -5.62 32.38
N VAL A 289 36.66 -6.46 31.48
CA VAL A 289 37.46 -7.09 30.42
C VAL A 289 37.45 -6.21 29.18
N ARG A 290 38.62 -5.63 28.84
CA ARG A 290 38.75 -4.80 27.64
C ARG A 290 38.56 -5.63 26.36
N PRO A 291 37.70 -5.19 25.41
CA PRO A 291 37.43 -5.88 24.14
C PRO A 291 38.53 -5.58 23.12
N VAL A 292 39.73 -6.05 23.42
CA VAL A 292 40.94 -5.92 22.60
C VAL A 292 41.60 -7.29 22.49
N VAL A 293 42.54 -7.45 21.57
CA VAL A 293 43.40 -8.63 21.55
C VAL A 293 44.39 -8.57 22.72
N HIS A 294 44.57 -9.67 23.46
CA HIS A 294 45.54 -9.76 24.55
C HIS A 294 46.77 -10.54 24.08
N ALA A 295 47.95 -9.93 24.15
CA ALA A 295 49.19 -10.54 23.63
C ALA A 295 50.40 -10.37 24.56
N PRO A 296 50.45 -11.06 25.72
CA PRO A 296 49.38 -11.64 26.54
C PRO A 296 48.68 -10.58 27.43
N THR A 297 49.10 -9.32 27.31
CA THR A 297 48.51 -8.15 27.95
C THR A 297 47.56 -7.45 26.99
N PRO A 298 46.59 -6.66 27.46
CA PRO A 298 45.73 -5.86 26.58
C PRO A 298 46.56 -5.01 25.61
N SER A 299 46.32 -5.20 24.31
CA SER A 299 46.85 -4.35 23.24
C SER A 299 45.88 -3.21 22.92
N ASP A 300 46.25 -2.34 21.99
CA ASP A 300 45.37 -1.32 21.42
C ASP A 300 44.64 -1.85 20.16
N GLU A 301 44.75 -3.15 19.83
CA GLU A 301 44.00 -3.80 18.74
C GLU A 301 42.55 -4.10 19.17
N PRO A 302 41.54 -3.38 18.65
CA PRO A 302 40.16 -3.61 19.04
C PRO A 302 39.68 -4.99 18.56
N LEU A 303 38.86 -5.65 19.38
CA LEU A 303 38.24 -6.94 19.06
C LEU A 303 36.77 -6.90 19.46
N ASP A 304 35.87 -6.80 18.48
CA ASP A 304 34.44 -6.68 18.75
C ASP A 304 33.72 -8.04 18.79
N LEU A 305 34.42 -9.07 19.26
CA LEU A 305 33.87 -10.40 19.46
C LEU A 305 33.46 -10.57 20.92
N PRO A 306 32.34 -11.24 21.21
CA PRO A 306 31.83 -11.45 22.58
C PRO A 306 32.61 -12.53 23.35
N ALA A 307 33.91 -12.65 23.09
CA ALA A 307 34.82 -13.58 23.75
C ALA A 307 36.20 -12.93 23.90
N LEU A 308 36.92 -13.33 24.94
CA LEU A 308 38.27 -12.88 25.23
C LEU A 308 39.26 -13.68 24.38
N LEU A 309 40.07 -12.98 23.58
CA LEU A 309 41.18 -13.58 22.83
C LEU A 309 42.52 -13.25 23.51
N ILE A 310 43.24 -14.28 23.91
CA ILE A 310 44.64 -14.19 24.34
C ILE A 310 45.49 -14.98 23.35
N ALA A 311 46.37 -14.31 22.61
CA ALA A 311 47.21 -14.96 21.62
C ALA A 311 48.60 -14.34 21.53
N THR A 312 49.60 -15.14 21.18
CA THR A 312 51.01 -14.71 21.05
C THR A 312 51.27 -13.96 19.73
N PHE A 313 50.43 -12.98 19.39
CA PHE A 313 50.64 -12.14 18.21
C PHE A 313 51.98 -11.37 18.31
N PRO A 314 52.71 -11.18 17.20
CA PRO A 314 53.93 -10.39 17.20
C PRO A 314 53.60 -8.92 17.44
N MET A 315 54.22 -8.30 18.45
CA MET A 315 53.95 -6.89 18.80
C MET A 315 54.91 -5.94 18.08
N ALA A 316 54.43 -4.73 17.74
CA ALA A 316 55.27 -3.62 17.29
C ALA A 316 56.19 -3.08 18.41
N THR A 317 57.12 -2.18 18.07
CA THR A 317 58.14 -1.67 19.00
C THR A 317 57.54 -0.93 20.21
N ASP A 318 56.40 -0.27 20.03
CA ASP A 318 55.63 0.39 21.10
C ASP A 318 54.84 -0.59 21.99
N ARG A 319 54.77 -1.88 21.60
CA ARG A 319 54.03 -2.96 22.26
C ARG A 319 52.54 -2.69 22.43
N ARG A 320 51.97 -1.85 21.57
CA ARG A 320 50.55 -1.49 21.57
C ARG A 320 49.81 -2.09 20.38
N HIS A 321 50.46 -2.18 19.23
CA HIS A 321 49.87 -2.74 18.01
C HIS A 321 50.51 -4.07 17.61
N VAL A 322 49.75 -4.90 16.89
CA VAL A 322 50.24 -6.14 16.29
C VAL A 322 50.97 -5.82 15.00
N ALA A 323 52.17 -6.39 14.83
CA ALA A 323 52.94 -6.23 13.62
C ALA A 323 52.30 -7.05 12.48
N PRO A 324 52.04 -6.45 11.31
CA PRO A 324 51.55 -7.21 10.15
C PRO A 324 52.64 -8.14 9.62
N GLY A 325 52.25 -9.26 9.02
CA GLY A 325 53.16 -10.20 8.37
C GLY A 325 52.71 -11.67 8.46
N PRO A 326 53.50 -12.60 7.88
CA PRO A 326 53.13 -14.00 7.74
C PRO A 326 52.83 -14.71 9.07
N LEU A 327 53.54 -14.37 10.15
CA LEU A 327 53.27 -14.90 11.48
C LEU A 327 51.89 -14.48 12.01
N THR A 328 51.46 -13.24 11.75
CA THR A 328 50.13 -12.75 12.12
C THR A 328 49.05 -13.47 11.31
N ASP A 329 49.24 -13.64 10.00
CA ASP A 329 48.29 -14.39 9.14
C ASP A 329 48.14 -15.85 9.59
N PHE A 330 49.25 -16.51 9.94
CA PHE A 330 49.22 -17.87 10.51
C PHE A 330 48.39 -17.91 11.80
N LEU A 331 48.61 -16.95 12.71
CA LEU A 331 47.88 -16.90 13.97
C LEU A 331 46.40 -16.57 13.78
N VAL A 332 46.04 -15.72 12.82
CA VAL A 332 44.62 -15.45 12.48
C VAL A 332 43.88 -16.73 12.12
N GLU A 333 44.51 -17.63 11.34
CA GLU A 333 43.89 -18.90 10.97
C GLU A 333 43.76 -19.86 12.18
N ARG A 334 44.78 -19.94 13.06
CA ARG A 334 44.68 -20.70 14.33
C ARG A 334 43.64 -20.13 15.28
N VAL A 335 43.51 -18.81 15.34
CA VAL A 335 42.51 -18.09 16.13
C VAL A 335 41.10 -18.44 15.65
N ALA A 336 40.87 -18.47 14.33
CA ALA A 336 39.57 -18.84 13.78
C ALA A 336 39.21 -20.30 14.06
N GLU A 337 40.15 -21.23 13.88
CA GLU A 337 39.93 -22.66 14.19
C GLU A 337 39.59 -22.87 15.67
N THR A 338 40.38 -22.29 16.57
CA THR A 338 40.16 -22.39 18.02
C THR A 338 38.83 -21.73 18.45
N TYR A 339 38.36 -20.73 17.71
CA TYR A 339 37.04 -20.12 17.95
C TYR A 339 35.90 -21.08 17.61
N LEU A 340 36.01 -21.85 16.52
CA LEU A 340 35.01 -22.86 16.16
C LEU A 340 34.99 -24.00 17.17
N ASP A 341 36.16 -24.39 17.70
CA ASP A 341 36.26 -25.36 18.80
C ASP A 341 35.55 -24.83 20.07
N LEU A 342 35.66 -23.53 20.36
CA LEU A 342 34.89 -22.89 21.44
C LEU A 342 33.38 -23.01 21.19
N LEU A 343 32.89 -22.70 19.99
CA LEU A 343 31.46 -22.80 19.66
C LEU A 343 30.96 -24.25 19.77
N ALA A 344 31.73 -25.21 19.28
CA ALA A 344 31.39 -26.64 19.35
C ALA A 344 31.38 -27.18 20.80
N ALA A 345 32.13 -26.55 21.69
CA ALA A 345 32.22 -26.92 23.10
C ALA A 345 31.10 -26.30 23.98
N LEU A 346 30.26 -25.43 23.41
CA LEU A 346 29.14 -24.79 24.11
C LEU A 346 27.80 -25.54 23.84
N PRO A 347 26.78 -25.36 24.70
CA PRO A 347 25.45 -25.92 24.46
C PRO A 347 24.85 -25.42 23.14
N ARG A 348 24.21 -26.33 22.37
CA ARG A 348 23.57 -26.02 21.08
C ARG A 348 22.19 -25.37 21.25
N THR A 349 22.17 -24.22 21.93
CA THR A 349 20.97 -23.40 22.12
C THR A 349 21.05 -22.16 21.23
N PRO A 350 19.94 -21.41 21.04
CA PRO A 350 19.94 -20.17 20.27
C PRO A 350 20.97 -19.13 20.75
N ARG A 351 21.48 -19.23 21.99
CA ARG A 351 22.57 -18.38 22.52
C ARG A 351 23.88 -18.52 21.76
N LEU A 352 24.11 -19.61 21.02
CA LEU A 352 25.27 -19.70 20.12
C LEU A 352 25.27 -18.60 19.06
N LEU A 353 24.09 -18.12 18.65
CA LEU A 353 23.96 -17.05 17.66
C LEU A 353 24.53 -15.72 18.16
N ASP A 354 24.55 -15.49 19.48
CA ASP A 354 25.14 -14.30 20.10
C ASP A 354 26.66 -14.26 19.87
N LEU A 355 27.29 -15.41 19.62
CA LEU A 355 28.73 -15.55 19.36
C LEU A 355 29.07 -15.56 17.85
N VAL A 356 28.09 -15.50 16.95
CA VAL A 356 28.36 -15.46 15.51
C VAL A 356 28.77 -14.04 15.11
N PRO A 357 29.99 -13.81 14.58
CA PRO A 357 30.42 -12.48 14.18
C PRO A 357 29.57 -11.85 13.08
N GLY A 358 29.35 -10.54 13.18
CA GLY A 358 28.99 -9.71 12.03
C GLY A 358 30.16 -9.54 11.04
N PRO A 359 29.89 -9.12 9.79
CA PRO A 359 30.89 -9.05 8.72
C PRO A 359 31.88 -7.87 8.83
N ILE A 360 31.56 -6.86 9.64
CA ILE A 360 32.36 -5.65 9.81
C ILE A 360 33.19 -5.79 11.09
N GLY A 361 34.52 -5.62 10.99
CA GLY A 361 35.42 -5.53 12.14
C GLY A 361 35.71 -4.09 12.54
N ARG A 362 36.10 -3.87 13.79
CA ARG A 362 36.50 -2.55 14.34
C ARG A 362 37.94 -2.15 14.00
N GLY A 363 38.74 -3.07 13.49
CA GLY A 363 40.13 -2.86 13.05
C GLY A 363 40.56 -3.90 12.03
N GLU A 364 41.76 -3.75 11.47
CA GLU A 364 42.28 -4.64 10.43
C GLU A 364 42.43 -6.09 10.91
N LEU A 365 43.00 -6.28 12.12
CA LEU A 365 43.16 -7.60 12.73
C LEU A 365 41.81 -8.27 13.06
N ASP A 366 40.87 -7.53 13.65
CA ASP A 366 39.50 -8.00 13.90
C ASP A 366 38.79 -8.41 12.60
N ALA A 367 38.91 -7.60 11.54
CA ALA A 367 38.35 -7.92 10.23
C ALA A 367 39.01 -9.17 9.61
N ALA A 368 40.30 -9.40 9.82
CA ALA A 368 40.97 -10.63 9.38
C ALA A 368 40.47 -11.86 10.13
N ILE A 369 40.37 -11.79 11.47
CA ILE A 369 39.85 -12.86 12.33
C ILE A 369 38.40 -13.20 11.97
N ARG A 370 37.53 -12.20 11.85
CA ARG A 370 36.12 -12.40 11.46
C ARG A 370 35.98 -13.07 10.11
N ARG A 371 36.73 -12.61 9.10
CA ARG A 371 36.71 -13.22 7.76
C ARG A 371 37.15 -14.69 7.82
N ALA A 372 38.15 -15.03 8.63
CA ALA A 372 38.60 -16.40 8.79
C ALA A 372 37.55 -17.29 9.50
N ILE A 373 36.83 -16.75 10.49
CA ILE A 373 35.71 -17.43 11.17
C ILE A 373 34.51 -17.61 10.24
N LEU A 374 34.01 -16.52 9.63
CA LEU A 374 32.84 -16.51 8.75
C LEU A 374 32.98 -17.41 7.53
N ARG A 375 34.21 -17.59 7.02
CA ARG A 375 34.50 -18.49 5.90
C ARG A 375 34.21 -19.95 6.23
N ARG A 376 34.33 -20.34 7.51
CA ARG A 376 34.25 -21.74 7.98
C ARG A 376 32.94 -22.08 8.68
N LEU A 377 32.30 -21.08 9.27
CA LEU A 377 31.05 -21.23 10.02
C LEU A 377 29.96 -22.01 9.25
N PRO A 378 29.74 -21.79 7.93
CA PRO A 378 28.69 -22.51 7.22
C PRO A 378 28.85 -24.02 7.16
N ASP A 379 30.08 -24.51 7.21
CA ASP A 379 30.42 -25.93 7.09
C ASP A 379 30.66 -26.57 8.49
N THR A 380 30.50 -25.81 9.57
CA THR A 380 30.74 -26.29 10.94
C THR A 380 29.45 -26.86 11.55
N PRO A 381 29.46 -28.10 12.08
CA PRO A 381 28.27 -28.78 12.62
C PRO A 381 27.89 -28.24 14.01
N LEU A 382 27.18 -27.10 14.03
CA LEU A 382 26.82 -26.38 15.26
C LEU A 382 25.31 -26.46 15.60
N LEU A 383 24.47 -26.85 14.65
CA LEU A 383 23.01 -26.69 14.77
C LEU A 383 22.29 -28.03 14.98
N PRO A 384 21.27 -28.08 15.85
CA PRO A 384 20.39 -29.25 15.97
C PRO A 384 19.33 -29.27 14.85
N ALA A 385 18.93 -30.44 14.38
CA ALA A 385 17.83 -30.60 13.42
C ALA A 385 16.83 -31.70 13.83
N LEU A 386 15.55 -31.46 13.53
CA LEU A 386 14.39 -32.35 13.72
C LEU A 386 14.27 -33.40 12.61
N SER A 387 14.84 -33.13 11.44
CA SER A 387 14.79 -33.98 10.25
C SER A 387 16.18 -34.18 9.66
N PRO A 388 16.42 -35.28 8.93
CA PRO A 388 17.71 -35.53 8.29
C PRO A 388 18.03 -34.46 7.22
N PRO A 389 19.31 -34.19 6.96
CA PRO A 389 19.73 -33.32 5.85
C PRO A 389 19.49 -34.01 4.49
N ALA A 390 19.34 -33.22 3.43
CA ALA A 390 19.00 -33.73 2.09
C ALA A 390 20.02 -34.72 1.50
N ASP A 391 21.30 -34.65 1.91
CA ASP A 391 22.38 -35.47 1.35
C ASP A 391 22.48 -36.90 1.94
N ASP A 392 21.60 -37.28 2.88
CA ASP A 392 21.60 -38.60 3.55
C ASP A 392 20.66 -39.64 2.90
N GLU A 393 19.93 -39.31 1.83
CA GLU A 393 18.99 -40.25 1.18
C GLU A 393 19.67 -41.51 0.59
N ASP A 394 20.97 -41.44 0.28
CA ASP A 394 21.73 -42.55 -0.33
C ASP A 394 22.53 -43.41 0.68
N GLY A 395 22.59 -43.05 1.97
CA GLY A 395 23.38 -43.79 2.98
C GLY A 395 24.88 -43.95 2.64
N THR A 396 25.41 -43.13 1.72
CA THR A 396 26.79 -43.20 1.20
C THR A 396 27.75 -42.20 1.86
N SER A 397 27.23 -41.24 2.62
CA SER A 397 27.99 -40.45 3.58
C SER A 397 28.40 -41.38 4.73
N GLY A 398 29.69 -41.65 4.89
CA GLY A 398 30.22 -42.53 5.93
C GLY A 398 30.05 -41.97 7.34
N TRP A 399 28.83 -41.83 7.84
CA TRP A 399 28.52 -41.54 9.23
C TRP A 399 29.01 -42.71 10.08
N SER A 400 30.21 -42.57 10.65
CA SER A 400 30.66 -43.48 11.69
C SER A 400 29.80 -43.24 12.93
N ALA A 401 29.43 -44.32 13.62
CA ALA A 401 28.64 -44.31 14.84
C ALA A 401 29.23 -43.50 16.04
N GLY A 402 30.24 -42.64 15.80
CA GLY A 402 30.84 -41.71 16.74
C GLY A 402 30.32 -40.26 16.66
N ASP A 403 29.50 -39.88 15.66
CA ASP A 403 28.93 -38.52 15.55
C ASP A 403 27.60 -38.32 16.29
N ARG A 404 27.11 -39.36 16.99
CA ARG A 404 26.13 -39.19 18.07
C ARG A 404 26.87 -38.78 19.33
N PRO A 405 26.63 -37.59 19.93
CA PRO A 405 27.24 -37.25 21.20
C PRO A 405 26.78 -38.28 22.26
N ALA A 406 27.72 -39.04 22.79
CA ALA A 406 27.52 -39.73 24.04
C ALA A 406 27.55 -38.69 25.17
N THR A 407 26.53 -38.71 26.01
CA THR A 407 26.33 -37.96 27.29
C THR A 407 25.76 -36.54 27.13
N ALA A 408 24.79 -36.05 27.91
CA ALA A 408 24.14 -36.57 29.12
C ALA A 408 22.68 -36.06 29.19
N ALA A 409 21.72 -36.97 29.23
CA ALA A 409 20.39 -36.72 29.80
C ALA A 409 19.88 -38.02 30.43
N THR A 410 19.34 -37.88 31.62
CA THR A 410 18.74 -38.89 32.49
C THR A 410 17.84 -39.85 31.71
N PRO A 411 17.87 -41.17 31.94
CA PRO A 411 16.97 -42.11 31.27
C PRO A 411 15.54 -41.85 31.75
N GLY A 412 14.71 -41.25 30.89
CA GLY A 412 13.34 -40.86 31.24
C GLY A 412 12.39 -40.71 30.06
N ASP A 413 12.79 -40.05 28.97
CA ASP A 413 11.95 -39.85 27.79
C ASP A 413 12.66 -40.35 26.54
N GLY A 414 11.99 -41.20 25.77
CA GLY A 414 12.51 -41.83 24.55
C GLY A 414 12.68 -40.88 23.35
N ALA A 415 13.10 -39.63 23.57
CA ALA A 415 13.42 -38.70 22.49
C ALA A 415 14.77 -39.10 21.88
N GLU A 416 14.75 -39.45 20.59
CA GLU A 416 15.97 -39.67 19.82
C GLU A 416 16.83 -38.39 19.85
N ALA A 417 18.15 -38.55 20.00
CA ALA A 417 19.06 -37.41 19.99
C ALA A 417 18.94 -36.66 18.64
N PRO A 418 18.76 -35.33 18.65
CA PRO A 418 18.60 -34.55 17.42
C PRO A 418 19.85 -34.65 16.54
N TRP A 419 19.64 -34.58 15.23
CA TRP A 419 20.71 -34.52 14.24
C TRP A 419 21.57 -33.28 14.49
N ILE A 420 22.88 -33.37 14.27
CA ILE A 420 23.76 -32.20 14.33
C ILE A 420 24.21 -31.93 12.90
N VAL A 421 23.82 -30.76 12.38
CA VAL A 421 24.04 -30.37 10.99
C VAL A 421 24.86 -29.09 10.91
N SER A 422 25.56 -28.93 9.80
CA SER A 422 26.16 -27.65 9.42
C SER A 422 25.06 -26.65 9.03
N GLY A 423 25.39 -25.36 9.02
CA GLY A 423 24.38 -24.37 8.64
C GLY A 423 23.92 -24.51 7.18
N ARG A 424 24.78 -24.95 6.25
CA ARG A 424 24.36 -25.25 4.86
C ARG A 424 23.34 -26.38 4.73
N GLN A 425 23.33 -27.29 5.70
CA GLN A 425 22.42 -28.43 5.73
C GLN A 425 21.16 -28.14 6.53
N ALA A 426 21.09 -27.00 7.21
CA ALA A 426 19.96 -26.64 8.07
C ALA A 426 18.93 -25.79 7.34
N SER A 427 17.66 -26.04 7.63
CA SER A 427 16.52 -25.24 7.20
C SER A 427 15.81 -24.66 8.42
N VAL A 428 15.35 -23.41 8.35
CA VAL A 428 14.54 -22.79 9.40
C VAL A 428 13.19 -22.37 8.83
N VAL A 429 12.13 -22.72 9.54
CA VAL A 429 10.74 -22.34 9.25
C VAL A 429 10.19 -21.60 10.48
N ALA A 430 9.43 -20.53 10.26
CA ALA A 430 8.74 -19.84 11.34
C ALA A 430 7.50 -20.64 11.77
N GLY A 431 7.40 -20.99 13.05
CA GLY A 431 6.18 -21.60 13.58
C GLY A 431 6.34 -22.23 14.97
N PRO A 432 5.22 -22.67 15.57
CA PRO A 432 5.23 -23.37 16.86
C PRO A 432 5.83 -24.78 16.74
N ALA A 433 6.27 -25.35 17.85
CA ALA A 433 6.91 -26.68 17.89
C ALA A 433 6.02 -27.79 17.30
N GLU A 434 4.72 -27.76 17.55
CA GLU A 434 3.76 -28.76 17.04
C GLU A 434 3.65 -28.72 15.51
N PHE A 435 3.67 -27.52 14.92
CA PHE A 435 3.72 -27.34 13.47
C PHE A 435 5.03 -27.85 12.88
N LEU A 436 6.17 -27.46 13.46
CA LEU A 436 7.49 -27.91 13.00
C LEU A 436 7.62 -29.44 13.04
N ALA A 437 7.03 -30.09 14.04
CA ALA A 437 6.99 -31.55 14.10
C ALA A 437 6.13 -32.18 12.99
N LYS A 438 5.01 -31.57 12.60
CA LYS A 438 4.16 -32.04 11.49
C LYS A 438 4.83 -31.89 10.13
N ILE A 439 5.68 -30.88 9.95
CA ILE A 439 6.34 -30.62 8.67
C ILE A 439 7.77 -31.18 8.58
N ALA A 440 8.31 -31.75 9.66
CA ALA A 440 9.66 -32.28 9.71
C ALA A 440 9.93 -33.34 8.63
N GLU A 441 8.92 -34.13 8.25
CA GLU A 441 9.03 -35.12 7.17
C GLU A 441 9.20 -34.50 5.77
N PHE A 442 8.81 -33.24 5.57
CA PHE A 442 8.84 -32.56 4.26
C PHE A 442 9.99 -31.55 4.12
N VAL A 443 10.55 -31.07 5.24
CA VAL A 443 11.60 -30.04 5.23
C VAL A 443 12.92 -30.63 5.74
N PRO A 444 13.91 -30.91 4.86
CA PRO A 444 15.20 -31.45 5.27
C PRO A 444 15.99 -30.49 6.18
N GLY A 445 16.66 -31.06 7.19
CA GLY A 445 17.51 -30.33 8.13
C GLY A 445 16.78 -29.28 8.99
N LEU A 446 15.49 -29.48 9.27
CA LEU A 446 14.64 -28.50 9.94
C LEU A 446 15.10 -28.21 11.37
N LEU A 447 15.40 -26.96 11.69
CA LEU A 447 15.73 -26.53 13.06
C LEU A 447 14.52 -26.67 14.00
N PRO A 448 14.73 -27.00 15.30
CA PRO A 448 13.65 -27.03 16.28
C PRO A 448 13.11 -25.63 16.61
N ALA A 449 11.98 -25.59 17.32
CA ALA A 449 11.43 -24.33 17.81
C ALA A 449 12.41 -23.57 18.72
N GLY A 450 12.28 -22.25 18.76
CA GLY A 450 13.13 -21.36 19.56
C GLY A 450 14.35 -20.79 18.83
N TRP A 451 14.69 -21.30 17.64
CA TRP A 451 15.70 -20.70 16.78
C TRP A 451 15.12 -19.49 16.02
N PRO A 452 15.68 -18.27 16.18
CA PRO A 452 15.09 -17.04 15.66
C PRO A 452 15.18 -16.97 14.13
N TYR A 453 14.09 -17.28 13.42
CA TYR A 453 13.94 -17.29 11.96
C TYR A 453 14.65 -16.13 11.23
N ARG A 454 14.49 -14.90 11.74
CA ARG A 454 15.04 -13.67 11.13
C ARG A 454 16.45 -13.29 11.60
N SER A 455 17.13 -14.13 12.39
CA SER A 455 18.44 -13.78 12.91
C SER A 455 19.49 -13.68 11.78
N PRO A 456 20.27 -12.58 11.71
CA PRO A 456 21.39 -12.45 10.77
C PRO A 456 22.47 -13.52 10.98
N ALA A 457 22.61 -14.02 12.21
CA ALA A 457 23.56 -15.08 12.53
C ALA A 457 23.25 -16.39 11.80
N LEU A 458 21.97 -16.74 11.61
CA LEU A 458 21.57 -17.91 10.80
C LEU A 458 21.99 -17.74 9.34
N THR A 459 21.91 -16.52 8.80
CA THR A 459 22.41 -16.22 7.44
C THR A 459 23.92 -16.37 7.35
N ALA A 460 24.67 -15.90 8.36
CA ALA A 460 26.12 -16.07 8.41
C ALA A 460 26.55 -17.55 8.54
N LEU A 461 25.73 -18.37 9.19
CA LEU A 461 25.86 -19.83 9.22
C LEU A 461 25.41 -20.50 7.90
N GLY A 462 24.79 -19.79 6.96
CA GLY A 462 24.33 -20.38 5.71
C GLY A 462 23.05 -21.21 5.82
N VAL A 463 22.26 -21.03 6.89
CA VAL A 463 20.97 -21.70 7.10
C VAL A 463 19.96 -21.26 6.04
N LYS A 464 19.31 -22.23 5.40
CA LYS A 464 18.24 -21.98 4.44
C LYS A 464 16.98 -21.51 5.18
N ARG A 465 16.47 -20.35 4.82
CA ARG A 465 15.12 -19.93 5.25
C ARG A 465 14.11 -20.53 4.29
N VAL A 466 13.10 -21.21 4.83
CA VAL A 466 12.00 -21.78 4.06
C VAL A 466 10.75 -21.01 4.45
N GLU A 467 10.16 -20.31 3.49
CA GLU A 467 8.95 -19.51 3.72
C GLU A 467 7.75 -20.44 3.89
N LEU A 468 6.72 -19.96 4.60
CA LEU A 468 5.53 -20.78 4.88
C LEU A 468 4.81 -21.22 3.59
N ALA A 469 4.82 -20.38 2.55
CA ALA A 469 4.28 -20.73 1.23
C ALA A 469 5.03 -21.89 0.56
N ASP A 470 6.37 -21.92 0.67
CA ASP A 470 7.19 -23.03 0.14
C ASP A 470 6.86 -24.34 0.86
N VAL A 471 6.62 -24.29 2.18
CA VAL A 471 6.17 -25.45 2.96
C VAL A 471 4.80 -25.93 2.47
N VAL A 472 3.87 -25.02 2.19
CA VAL A 472 2.54 -25.36 1.64
C VAL A 472 2.65 -25.98 0.25
N ASP A 473 3.56 -25.51 -0.59
CA ASP A 473 3.82 -26.12 -1.90
C ASP A 473 4.40 -27.53 -1.80
N MET A 474 5.24 -27.80 -0.79
CA MET A 474 5.76 -29.15 -0.48
C MET A 474 4.67 -30.12 -0.03
N LEU A 475 3.55 -29.62 0.49
CA LEU A 475 2.39 -30.44 0.91
C LEU A 475 1.50 -30.82 -0.28
N SER A 476 2.07 -31.23 -1.41
CA SER A 476 1.30 -31.61 -2.61
C SER A 476 1.89 -32.82 -3.32
N GLY A 477 1.10 -33.45 -4.20
CA GLY A 477 1.53 -34.61 -4.98
C GLY A 477 1.69 -35.90 -4.17
N GLU A 478 2.60 -36.77 -4.61
CA GLU A 478 2.83 -38.11 -4.03
C GLU A 478 3.22 -38.07 -2.54
N ALA A 479 3.85 -36.98 -2.08
CA ALA A 479 4.28 -36.83 -0.68
C ALA A 479 3.12 -36.83 0.33
N VAL A 480 1.90 -36.52 -0.12
CA VAL A 480 0.70 -36.44 0.74
C VAL A 480 -0.42 -37.40 0.32
N GLU A 481 -0.17 -38.31 -0.63
CA GLU A 481 -1.18 -39.23 -1.19
C GLU A 481 -1.72 -40.20 -0.13
N ASP A 482 -0.87 -40.64 0.80
CA ASP A 482 -1.24 -41.53 1.90
C ASP A 482 -1.89 -40.81 3.12
N LYS A 483 -2.10 -39.48 3.05
CA LYS A 483 -2.65 -38.71 4.16
C LYS A 483 -4.19 -38.69 4.11
N ASP A 484 -4.82 -39.22 5.17
CA ASP A 484 -6.26 -39.18 5.31
C ASP A 484 -6.79 -37.76 5.62
N PRO A 485 -8.10 -37.50 5.44
CA PRO A 485 -8.70 -36.19 5.76
C PRO A 485 -8.51 -35.72 7.22
N ALA A 486 -8.35 -36.64 8.18
CA ALA A 486 -8.16 -36.29 9.59
C ALA A 486 -6.73 -35.79 9.87
N TRP A 487 -5.73 -36.26 9.12
CA TRP A 487 -4.37 -35.72 9.16
C TRP A 487 -4.35 -34.25 8.73
N TRP A 488 -5.07 -33.90 7.65
CA TRP A 488 -5.23 -32.52 7.18
C TRP A 488 -5.85 -31.62 8.24
N ARG A 489 -6.91 -32.11 8.91
CA ARG A 489 -7.49 -31.42 10.06
C ARG A 489 -6.45 -31.13 11.15
N SER A 490 -5.64 -32.12 11.52
CA SER A 490 -4.60 -31.95 12.56
C SER A 490 -3.51 -30.95 12.16
N LEU A 491 -3.25 -30.80 10.86
CA LEU A 491 -2.36 -29.77 10.34
C LEU A 491 -3.01 -28.38 10.41
N TYR A 492 -4.29 -28.26 10.04
CA TYR A 492 -5.04 -27.01 10.14
C TYR A 492 -5.14 -26.47 11.57
N GLU A 493 -5.10 -27.34 12.58
CA GLU A 493 -5.12 -26.97 14.00
C GLU A 493 -3.84 -26.28 14.45
N VAL A 494 -2.69 -26.62 13.86
CA VAL A 494 -1.36 -26.12 14.28
C VAL A 494 -0.72 -25.14 13.29
N LEU A 495 -1.33 -24.92 12.11
CA LEU A 495 -0.83 -23.99 11.10
C LEU A 495 -0.70 -22.56 11.66
N PRO A 496 0.40 -21.84 11.37
CA PRO A 496 0.56 -20.44 11.77
C PRO A 496 -0.50 -19.58 11.07
N ALA A 497 -1.52 -19.14 11.82
CA ALA A 497 -2.64 -18.36 11.27
C ALA A 497 -2.38 -16.85 11.23
N ASP A 498 -1.13 -16.42 11.45
CA ASP A 498 -0.71 -15.02 11.45
C ASP A 498 -0.51 -14.47 10.03
N ASP A 499 -0.28 -15.35 9.05
CA ASP A 499 -0.11 -15.03 7.63
C ASP A 499 -1.04 -15.92 6.80
N LEU A 500 -2.29 -15.49 6.66
CA LEU A 500 -3.32 -16.21 5.90
C LEU A 500 -3.02 -16.27 4.40
N GLU A 501 -2.24 -15.34 3.86
CA GLU A 501 -1.88 -15.32 2.44
C GLU A 501 -0.90 -16.45 2.13
N ALA A 502 0.12 -16.65 2.98
CA ALA A 502 1.10 -17.71 2.83
C ALA A 502 0.48 -19.13 2.89
N ILE A 503 -0.65 -19.30 3.60
CA ILE A 503 -1.37 -20.58 3.70
C ILE A 503 -2.63 -20.65 2.83
N GLY A 504 -2.87 -19.64 1.99
CA GLY A 504 -4.07 -19.59 1.13
C GLY A 504 -4.16 -20.71 0.09
N ALA A 505 -3.02 -21.34 -0.24
CA ALA A 505 -2.94 -22.48 -1.15
C ALA A 505 -3.00 -23.84 -0.46
N ILE A 506 -3.27 -23.89 0.86
CA ILE A 506 -3.29 -25.14 1.62
C ILE A 506 -4.27 -26.14 0.97
N PRO A 507 -3.85 -27.38 0.69
CA PRO A 507 -4.73 -28.37 0.08
C PRO A 507 -5.93 -28.69 0.96
N VAL A 508 -7.08 -28.95 0.33
CA VAL A 508 -8.35 -29.26 0.98
C VAL A 508 -8.96 -30.52 0.38
N PRO A 509 -9.15 -31.60 1.16
CA PRO A 509 -9.81 -32.80 0.68
C PRO A 509 -11.33 -32.58 0.58
N LEU A 510 -11.93 -32.98 -0.54
CA LEU A 510 -13.36 -32.87 -0.84
C LEU A 510 -14.11 -34.17 -0.52
N ALA A 511 -15.43 -34.06 -0.35
CA ALA A 511 -16.32 -35.18 -0.06
C ALA A 511 -16.37 -36.25 -1.18
N ASP A 512 -16.02 -35.87 -2.40
CA ASP A 512 -15.94 -36.76 -3.58
C ASP A 512 -14.57 -37.43 -3.77
N GLY A 513 -13.65 -37.24 -2.82
CA GLY A 513 -12.31 -37.84 -2.82
C GLY A 513 -11.24 -37.04 -3.56
N ARG A 514 -11.59 -35.93 -4.22
CA ARG A 514 -10.60 -35.03 -4.83
C ARG A 514 -9.86 -34.22 -3.77
N LEU A 515 -8.60 -33.90 -4.02
CA LEU A 515 -7.82 -32.94 -3.25
C LEU A 515 -7.68 -31.65 -4.09
N VAL A 516 -8.22 -30.54 -3.60
CA VAL A 516 -8.10 -29.24 -4.31
C VAL A 516 -7.06 -28.35 -3.66
N ARG A 517 -6.44 -27.48 -4.47
CA ARG A 517 -5.44 -26.52 -4.03
C ARG A 517 -6.12 -25.26 -3.51
N GLY A 518 -6.12 -25.08 -2.19
CA GLY A 518 -6.70 -23.91 -1.53
C GLY A 518 -8.19 -24.08 -1.18
N PRO A 519 -8.66 -23.41 -0.11
CA PRO A 519 -10.05 -23.46 0.34
C PRO A 519 -11.01 -22.53 -0.44
N ARG A 520 -10.49 -21.57 -1.22
CA ARG A 520 -11.34 -20.67 -2.00
C ARG A 520 -12.16 -21.42 -3.04
N GLY A 521 -13.46 -21.13 -3.10
CA GLY A 521 -14.41 -21.83 -3.96
C GLY A 521 -14.72 -23.26 -3.47
N THR A 522 -14.45 -23.57 -2.20
CA THR A 522 -14.96 -24.78 -1.54
C THR A 522 -16.09 -24.42 -0.58
N LEU A 523 -17.00 -25.37 -0.38
CA LEU A 523 -18.17 -25.21 0.48
C LEU A 523 -18.00 -26.06 1.73
N LEU A 524 -18.07 -25.42 2.89
CA LEU A 524 -18.02 -26.07 4.20
C LEU A 524 -19.45 -26.25 4.71
N MET A 525 -19.84 -27.51 4.93
CA MET A 525 -21.14 -27.84 5.53
C MET A 525 -21.09 -27.53 7.03
N SER A 526 -21.82 -26.51 7.47
CA SER A 526 -22.01 -26.22 8.90
C SER A 526 -23.13 -27.09 9.52
N GLU A 527 -23.10 -27.23 10.84
CA GLU A 527 -24.01 -28.01 11.71
C GLU A 527 -25.54 -27.80 11.45
N PRO A 528 -26.41 -28.73 11.91
CA PRO A 528 -27.55 -29.33 11.17
C PRO A 528 -28.87 -28.53 11.18
N GLY A 529 -28.84 -27.23 10.89
CA GLY A 529 -30.05 -26.38 10.91
C GLY A 529 -30.95 -26.45 9.66
N ALA A 530 -30.38 -26.74 8.49
CA ALA A 530 -31.11 -26.81 7.23
C ALA A 530 -30.34 -27.72 6.25
N ARG A 531 -30.41 -29.04 6.46
CA ARG A 531 -29.76 -29.99 5.54
C ARG A 531 -30.54 -30.03 4.23
N ILE A 532 -29.99 -29.42 3.20
CA ILE A 532 -30.20 -29.94 1.84
C ILE A 532 -29.36 -31.22 1.77
N ASP A 533 -30.00 -32.30 1.32
CA ASP A 533 -29.33 -33.59 1.18
C ASP A 533 -28.15 -33.44 0.19
N PRO A 534 -26.90 -33.77 0.58
CA PRO A 534 -25.76 -33.75 -0.33
C PRO A 534 -26.00 -34.53 -1.62
N GLU A 535 -26.84 -35.57 -1.60
CA GLU A 535 -27.23 -36.32 -2.80
C GLU A 535 -28.05 -35.46 -3.78
N VAL A 536 -28.89 -34.54 -3.29
CA VAL A 536 -29.68 -33.61 -4.11
C VAL A 536 -28.80 -32.55 -4.77
N LEU A 537 -27.64 -32.22 -4.17
CA LEU A 537 -26.69 -31.24 -4.71
C LEU A 537 -25.65 -31.85 -5.66
N ALA A 538 -25.53 -33.18 -5.70
CA ALA A 538 -24.56 -33.87 -6.54
C ALA A 538 -24.61 -33.49 -8.04
N PRO A 539 -25.80 -33.29 -8.66
CA PRO A 539 -25.90 -32.85 -10.06
C PRO A 539 -25.25 -31.48 -10.35
N LEU A 540 -25.04 -30.64 -9.33
CA LEU A 540 -24.47 -29.30 -9.46
C LEU A 540 -22.91 -29.31 -9.46
N GLY A 541 -22.27 -30.45 -9.19
CA GLY A 541 -20.81 -30.59 -9.28
C GLY A 541 -19.98 -29.82 -8.23
N LEU A 542 -20.60 -29.40 -7.13
CA LEU A 542 -20.04 -28.52 -6.10
C LEU A 542 -18.78 -29.07 -5.41
N ARG A 543 -17.90 -28.16 -4.95
CA ARG A 543 -16.66 -28.50 -4.23
C ARG A 543 -16.86 -28.53 -2.71
N ILE A 544 -17.56 -29.56 -2.22
CA ILE A 544 -17.89 -29.69 -0.80
C ILE A 544 -16.70 -30.29 -0.03
N VAL A 545 -16.27 -29.65 1.06
CA VAL A 545 -15.17 -30.11 1.92
C VAL A 545 -15.53 -31.44 2.61
N HIS A 546 -14.57 -32.37 2.69
CA HIS A 546 -14.77 -33.64 3.39
C HIS A 546 -15.03 -33.43 4.89
N ALA A 547 -16.00 -34.15 5.47
CA ALA A 547 -16.43 -33.96 6.85
C ALA A 547 -15.30 -34.07 7.88
N ASP A 548 -14.42 -35.07 7.74
CA ASP A 548 -13.29 -35.28 8.66
C ASP A 548 -12.17 -34.23 8.55
N ALA A 549 -12.14 -33.45 7.46
CA ALA A 549 -11.20 -32.33 7.27
C ALA A 549 -11.82 -30.96 7.58
N ALA A 550 -13.13 -30.89 7.82
CA ALA A 550 -13.85 -29.64 8.01
C ALA A 550 -13.34 -28.85 9.23
N HIS A 551 -12.72 -27.70 9.01
CA HIS A 551 -12.10 -26.90 10.08
C HIS A 551 -12.43 -25.40 9.93
N PRO A 552 -12.70 -24.65 11.02
CA PRO A 552 -13.02 -23.22 10.95
C PRO A 552 -11.96 -22.34 10.27
N LEU A 553 -10.69 -22.79 10.24
CA LEU A 553 -9.63 -22.10 9.49
C LEU A 553 -9.96 -21.97 8.01
N LEU A 554 -10.61 -22.97 7.40
CA LEU A 554 -10.93 -22.95 5.96
C LEU A 554 -11.88 -21.80 5.62
N LEU A 555 -12.84 -21.49 6.49
CA LEU A 555 -13.71 -20.30 6.35
C LEU A 555 -12.89 -19.00 6.38
N ARG A 556 -11.90 -18.90 7.29
CA ARG A 556 -10.99 -17.74 7.36
C ARG A 556 -10.11 -17.60 6.12
N LEU A 557 -9.84 -18.71 5.42
CA LEU A 557 -9.05 -18.75 4.19
C LEU A 557 -9.88 -18.60 2.90
N GLY A 558 -11.20 -18.46 3.03
CA GLY A 558 -12.11 -18.16 1.91
C GLY A 558 -12.95 -19.33 1.40
N ALA A 559 -13.05 -20.43 2.14
CA ALA A 559 -14.18 -21.35 1.96
C ALA A 559 -15.48 -20.64 2.36
N ALA A 560 -16.57 -20.92 1.64
CA ALA A 560 -17.87 -20.40 1.98
C ALA A 560 -18.66 -21.41 2.82
N GLU A 561 -19.54 -20.91 3.68
CA GLU A 561 -20.51 -21.76 4.37
C GLU A 561 -21.60 -22.20 3.39
N ALA A 562 -21.94 -23.49 3.39
CA ALA A 562 -22.89 -24.07 2.45
C ALA A 562 -24.37 -23.78 2.83
N THR A 563 -24.82 -22.52 2.72
CA THR A 563 -26.25 -22.16 2.84
C THR A 563 -26.97 -22.26 1.49
N PRO A 564 -28.31 -22.42 1.45
CA PRO A 564 -29.06 -22.49 0.18
C PRO A 564 -28.79 -21.32 -0.78
N ARG A 565 -28.64 -20.09 -0.25
CA ARG A 565 -28.31 -18.90 -1.05
C ARG A 565 -26.90 -18.94 -1.62
N THR A 566 -25.89 -19.23 -0.80
CA THR A 566 -24.49 -19.39 -1.25
C THR A 566 -24.31 -20.52 -2.25
N VAL A 567 -25.12 -21.59 -2.17
CA VAL A 567 -25.10 -22.66 -3.16
C VAL A 567 -25.73 -22.20 -4.48
N LEU A 568 -26.84 -21.44 -4.45
CA LEU A 568 -27.42 -20.83 -5.66
C LEU A 568 -26.46 -19.85 -6.33
N GLU A 569 -25.71 -19.08 -5.54
CA GLU A 569 -24.71 -18.12 -6.01
C GLU A 569 -23.40 -18.78 -6.48
N ASP A 570 -23.22 -20.10 -6.30
CA ASP A 570 -22.01 -20.79 -6.73
C ASP A 570 -21.92 -20.80 -8.27
N PRO A 571 -20.74 -20.48 -8.85
CA PRO A 571 -20.56 -20.48 -10.31
C PRO A 571 -20.90 -21.80 -11.00
N LEU A 572 -20.72 -22.94 -10.31
CA LEU A 572 -21.09 -24.25 -10.86
C LEU A 572 -22.60 -24.46 -10.90
N THR A 573 -23.34 -23.90 -9.93
CA THR A 573 -24.81 -23.90 -9.97
C THR A 573 -25.32 -23.03 -11.11
N HIS A 574 -24.74 -21.84 -11.32
CA HIS A 574 -25.10 -20.99 -12.44
C HIS A 574 -24.84 -21.69 -13.79
N ALA A 575 -23.66 -22.34 -13.93
CA ALA A 575 -23.33 -23.10 -15.14
C ALA A 575 -24.31 -24.27 -15.36
N ALA A 576 -24.74 -24.95 -14.30
CA ALA A 576 -25.72 -26.04 -14.39
C ALA A 576 -27.10 -25.55 -14.86
N VAL A 577 -27.56 -24.38 -14.42
CA VAL A 577 -28.83 -23.78 -14.87
C VAL A 577 -28.74 -23.34 -16.33
N THR A 578 -27.72 -22.56 -16.70
CA THR A 578 -27.54 -22.08 -18.08
C THR A 578 -27.41 -23.23 -19.08
N GLY A 579 -26.75 -24.32 -18.70
CA GLY A 579 -26.62 -25.51 -19.54
C GLY A 579 -27.78 -26.52 -19.42
N SER A 580 -28.82 -26.22 -18.63
CA SER A 580 -29.86 -27.21 -18.32
C SER A 580 -30.70 -27.59 -19.54
N LEU A 581 -31.02 -26.64 -20.44
CA LEU A 581 -31.85 -26.92 -21.62
C LEU A 581 -31.20 -27.91 -22.59
N ASP A 582 -29.86 -27.87 -22.69
CA ASP A 582 -29.06 -28.76 -23.55
C ASP A 582 -28.63 -30.07 -22.85
N ALA A 583 -28.99 -30.25 -21.57
CA ALA A 583 -28.60 -31.42 -20.80
C ALA A 583 -29.38 -32.69 -21.23
N ASP A 584 -28.72 -33.85 -21.20
CA ASP A 584 -29.36 -35.14 -21.50
C ASP A 584 -30.54 -35.45 -20.55
N ASP A 585 -30.48 -34.96 -19.32
CA ASP A 585 -31.55 -35.03 -18.32
C ASP A 585 -31.53 -33.78 -17.41
N PRO A 586 -32.39 -32.77 -17.68
CA PRO A 586 -32.45 -31.53 -16.88
C PRO A 586 -33.17 -31.68 -15.54
N GLU A 587 -33.96 -32.74 -15.34
CA GLU A 587 -34.84 -32.87 -14.18
C GLU A 587 -34.07 -32.90 -12.84
N PRO A 588 -32.91 -33.57 -12.69
CA PRO A 588 -32.13 -33.51 -11.45
C PRO A 588 -31.62 -32.11 -11.11
N VAL A 589 -31.23 -31.31 -12.12
CA VAL A 589 -30.81 -29.91 -11.94
C VAL A 589 -32.00 -29.05 -11.54
N ALA A 590 -33.13 -29.16 -12.25
CA ALA A 590 -34.36 -28.46 -11.92
C ALA A 590 -34.83 -28.78 -10.51
N GLN A 591 -34.80 -30.05 -10.08
CA GLN A 591 -35.16 -30.44 -8.73
C GLN A 591 -34.21 -29.84 -7.67
N ALA A 592 -32.89 -29.86 -7.92
CA ALA A 592 -31.91 -29.29 -7.01
C ALA A 592 -32.12 -27.77 -6.86
N VAL A 593 -32.28 -27.06 -7.97
CA VAL A 593 -32.47 -25.61 -8.01
C VAL A 593 -33.81 -25.20 -7.39
N LEU A 594 -34.93 -25.84 -7.76
CA LEU A 594 -36.24 -25.53 -7.17
C LEU A 594 -36.27 -25.78 -5.66
N SER A 595 -35.60 -26.84 -5.18
CA SER A 595 -35.45 -27.12 -3.74
C SER A 595 -34.59 -26.06 -3.03
N LEU A 596 -33.52 -25.58 -3.69
CA LEU A 596 -32.68 -24.50 -3.19
C LEU A 596 -33.44 -23.17 -3.14
N VAL A 597 -34.21 -22.84 -4.17
CA VAL A 597 -35.04 -21.62 -4.27
C VAL A 597 -36.11 -21.61 -3.18
N GLU A 598 -36.78 -22.75 -2.97
CA GLU A 598 -37.74 -22.94 -1.87
C GLU A 598 -37.06 -22.76 -0.51
N ALA A 599 -35.91 -23.41 -0.28
CA ALA A 599 -35.17 -23.32 0.98
C ALA A 599 -34.58 -21.91 1.23
N ALA A 600 -34.17 -21.21 0.18
CA ALA A 600 -33.67 -19.83 0.22
C ALA A 600 -34.78 -18.78 0.37
N GLY A 601 -36.03 -19.17 0.08
CA GLY A 601 -37.21 -18.31 0.14
C GLY A 601 -37.19 -17.16 -0.85
N LEU A 602 -36.60 -17.35 -2.04
CA LEU A 602 -36.45 -16.29 -3.04
C LEU A 602 -37.80 -15.70 -3.46
N THR A 603 -37.75 -14.43 -3.87
CA THR A 603 -38.89 -13.69 -4.44
C THR A 603 -38.74 -13.52 -5.95
N PRO A 604 -39.84 -13.39 -6.71
CA PRO A 604 -39.78 -13.12 -8.15
C PRO A 604 -38.90 -11.91 -8.46
N GLY A 605 -37.96 -12.09 -9.41
CA GLY A 605 -36.99 -11.07 -9.80
C GLY A 605 -35.74 -10.96 -8.92
N GLU A 606 -35.61 -11.70 -7.81
CA GLU A 606 -34.41 -11.68 -6.95
C GLU A 606 -33.18 -12.31 -7.62
N ALA A 607 -33.39 -13.31 -8.49
CA ALA A 607 -32.33 -13.99 -9.25
C ALA A 607 -32.76 -14.20 -10.72
N PRO A 608 -32.70 -13.16 -11.58
CA PRO A 608 -33.22 -13.21 -12.95
C PRO A 608 -32.61 -14.30 -13.84
N TRP A 609 -31.34 -14.66 -13.61
CA TRP A 609 -30.64 -15.71 -14.35
C TRP A 609 -31.27 -17.11 -14.20
N LEU A 610 -32.10 -17.32 -13.17
CA LEU A 610 -32.85 -18.57 -13.01
C LEU A 610 -33.91 -18.77 -14.09
N ALA A 611 -34.27 -17.72 -14.84
CA ALA A 611 -35.24 -17.78 -15.92
C ALA A 611 -34.80 -18.70 -17.09
N GLU A 612 -33.51 -19.00 -17.19
CA GLU A 612 -32.93 -19.98 -18.13
C GLU A 612 -33.11 -21.44 -17.69
N LEU A 613 -33.62 -21.69 -16.47
CA LEU A 613 -33.80 -23.04 -15.97
C LEU A 613 -34.79 -23.80 -16.86
N ALA A 614 -34.33 -24.92 -17.43
CA ALA A 614 -35.17 -25.79 -18.23
C ALA A 614 -36.22 -26.48 -17.36
N LEU A 615 -37.49 -26.20 -17.67
CA LEU A 615 -38.66 -26.77 -17.01
C LEU A 615 -39.57 -27.44 -18.03
N ARG A 616 -40.32 -28.44 -17.57
CA ARG A 616 -41.27 -29.17 -18.41
C ARG A 616 -42.59 -28.40 -18.55
N GLY A 617 -43.07 -28.25 -19.78
CA GLY A 617 -44.40 -27.76 -20.13
C GLY A 617 -45.50 -28.80 -19.94
N ALA A 618 -46.76 -28.37 -19.96
CA ALA A 618 -47.94 -29.23 -19.84
C ALA A 618 -48.15 -30.15 -21.06
N ASP A 619 -47.51 -29.81 -22.19
CA ASP A 619 -47.41 -30.62 -23.41
C ASP A 619 -46.27 -31.66 -23.37
N GLY A 620 -45.38 -31.58 -22.37
CA GLY A 620 -44.26 -32.48 -22.16
C GLY A 620 -42.94 -32.03 -22.79
N GLU A 621 -42.92 -30.91 -23.51
CA GLU A 621 -41.71 -30.31 -24.07
C GLU A 621 -40.93 -29.52 -22.99
N LEU A 622 -39.67 -29.19 -23.26
CA LEU A 622 -38.82 -28.41 -22.37
C LEU A 622 -38.78 -26.95 -22.81
N TYR A 623 -38.92 -26.05 -21.84
CA TYR A 623 -38.90 -24.62 -22.04
C TYR A 623 -37.96 -23.98 -21.00
N PRO A 624 -37.29 -22.87 -21.33
CA PRO A 624 -36.82 -21.94 -20.31
C PRO A 624 -37.98 -21.52 -19.40
N ALA A 625 -37.72 -21.32 -18.12
CA ALA A 625 -38.74 -20.87 -17.18
C ALA A 625 -39.39 -19.54 -17.61
N SER A 626 -38.62 -18.62 -18.23
CA SER A 626 -39.12 -17.36 -18.80
C SER A 626 -40.15 -17.52 -19.92
N GLU A 627 -40.24 -18.68 -20.57
CA GLU A 627 -41.16 -18.92 -21.70
C GLU A 627 -42.41 -19.71 -21.28
N LEU A 628 -42.55 -20.00 -19.99
CA LEU A 628 -43.70 -20.71 -19.43
C LEU A 628 -44.67 -19.75 -18.74
N LEU A 629 -45.95 -19.87 -19.09
CA LEU A 629 -47.05 -19.20 -18.42
C LEU A 629 -47.53 -20.02 -17.22
N LEU A 630 -47.88 -19.33 -16.14
CA LEU A 630 -48.71 -19.92 -15.10
C LEU A 630 -50.13 -20.17 -15.62
N PRO A 631 -50.71 -21.36 -15.36
CA PRO A 631 -52.11 -21.64 -15.66
C PRO A 631 -53.02 -20.60 -15.01
N ASP A 632 -53.98 -20.04 -15.78
CA ASP A 632 -54.93 -19.01 -15.36
C ASP A 632 -54.32 -17.66 -14.90
N GLY A 633 -53.03 -17.42 -15.17
CA GLY A 633 -52.32 -16.18 -14.85
C GLY A 633 -52.82 -14.94 -15.61
N LYS A 634 -52.38 -13.73 -15.22
CA LYS A 634 -52.84 -12.47 -15.84
C LYS A 634 -52.44 -12.36 -17.31
N LEU A 635 -51.18 -12.66 -17.64
CA LEU A 635 -50.63 -12.58 -19.00
C LEU A 635 -51.32 -13.57 -19.94
N SER A 636 -51.59 -14.79 -19.46
CA SER A 636 -52.27 -15.85 -20.24
C SER A 636 -53.65 -15.45 -20.79
N LYS A 637 -54.29 -14.41 -20.23
CA LYS A 637 -55.63 -13.94 -20.63
C LYS A 637 -55.60 -12.87 -21.73
N ILE A 638 -54.45 -12.22 -21.96
CA ILE A 638 -54.32 -11.07 -22.85
C ILE A 638 -53.43 -11.33 -24.07
N VAL A 639 -52.58 -12.36 -24.01
CA VAL A 639 -51.75 -12.78 -25.14
C VAL A 639 -52.55 -13.60 -26.16
N ALA A 640 -52.12 -13.57 -27.41
CA ALA A 640 -52.72 -14.36 -28.47
C ALA A 640 -52.54 -15.87 -28.22
N PRO A 641 -53.55 -16.73 -28.48
CA PRO A 641 -53.44 -18.19 -28.25
C PRO A 641 -52.35 -18.91 -29.04
N ASP A 642 -51.83 -18.30 -30.11
CA ASP A 642 -50.76 -18.79 -30.97
C ASP A 642 -49.39 -18.16 -30.65
N SER A 643 -49.27 -17.48 -29.50
CA SER A 643 -48.00 -16.97 -28.96
C SER A 643 -47.00 -18.11 -28.71
N PRO A 644 -45.68 -17.84 -28.70
CA PRO A 644 -44.64 -18.86 -28.50
C PRO A 644 -44.59 -19.46 -27.08
N PHE A 645 -45.36 -18.94 -26.13
CA PHE A 645 -45.30 -19.38 -24.73
C PHE A 645 -45.90 -20.78 -24.48
N GLY A 646 -45.22 -21.57 -23.66
CA GLY A 646 -45.75 -22.82 -23.09
C GLY A 646 -46.55 -22.58 -21.81
N VAL A 647 -47.19 -23.63 -21.26
CA VAL A 647 -47.83 -23.58 -19.93
C VAL A 647 -47.10 -24.57 -19.02
N VAL A 648 -46.71 -24.17 -17.81
CA VAL A 648 -45.90 -25.04 -16.92
C VAL A 648 -46.65 -26.35 -16.53
N ALA A 649 -45.92 -27.45 -16.41
CA ALA A 649 -46.48 -28.75 -16.05
C ALA A 649 -47.17 -28.75 -14.67
N ALA A 650 -48.33 -29.41 -14.59
CA ALA A 650 -49.19 -29.38 -13.40
C ALA A 650 -48.54 -30.02 -12.15
N ASP A 651 -47.63 -30.98 -12.31
CA ASP A 651 -46.96 -31.63 -11.18
C ASP A 651 -45.89 -30.72 -10.52
N LEU A 652 -45.23 -29.86 -11.30
CA LEU A 652 -44.33 -28.83 -10.78
C LEU A 652 -45.11 -27.79 -9.95
N VAL A 653 -46.27 -27.35 -10.45
CA VAL A 653 -47.16 -26.43 -9.72
C VAL A 653 -47.65 -27.07 -8.43
N ALA A 654 -48.01 -28.35 -8.45
CA ALA A 654 -48.45 -29.07 -7.26
C ALA A 654 -47.33 -29.27 -6.22
N ARG A 655 -46.08 -29.45 -6.66
CA ARG A 655 -44.93 -29.72 -5.79
C ARG A 655 -44.34 -28.46 -5.17
N TYR A 656 -44.09 -27.42 -5.96
CA TYR A 656 -43.36 -26.21 -5.50
C TYR A 656 -44.25 -24.96 -5.37
N GLY A 657 -45.45 -24.98 -5.97
CA GLY A 657 -46.39 -23.86 -5.94
C GLY A 657 -46.00 -22.69 -6.87
N PRO A 658 -46.94 -21.76 -7.13
CA PRO A 658 -46.74 -20.66 -8.08
C PRO A 658 -45.62 -19.71 -7.63
N ARG A 659 -45.45 -19.48 -6.32
CA ARG A 659 -44.43 -18.56 -5.81
C ARG A 659 -43.00 -18.98 -6.15
N VAL A 660 -42.68 -20.27 -6.05
CA VAL A 660 -41.33 -20.78 -6.37
C VAL A 660 -41.10 -20.77 -7.88
N LEU A 661 -42.14 -21.09 -8.65
CA LEU A 661 -42.09 -21.05 -10.12
C LEU A 661 -41.92 -19.62 -10.65
N GLU A 662 -42.63 -18.64 -10.10
CA GLU A 662 -42.42 -17.22 -10.40
C GLU A 662 -41.01 -16.76 -9.99
N ALA A 663 -40.47 -17.28 -8.88
CA ALA A 663 -39.11 -16.94 -8.42
C ALA A 663 -38.01 -17.43 -9.38
N VAL A 664 -38.25 -18.51 -10.13
CA VAL A 664 -37.36 -18.97 -11.20
C VAL A 664 -37.73 -18.42 -12.58
N GLY A 665 -38.74 -17.56 -12.71
CA GLY A 665 -39.03 -16.85 -13.97
C GLY A 665 -40.31 -17.26 -14.72
N VAL A 666 -41.13 -18.19 -14.21
CA VAL A 666 -42.43 -18.54 -14.82
C VAL A 666 -43.40 -17.35 -14.75
N LEU A 667 -44.07 -17.03 -15.85
CA LEU A 667 -44.79 -15.77 -16.06
C LEU A 667 -46.25 -15.80 -15.55
N ASP A 668 -46.59 -14.90 -14.60
CA ASP A 668 -47.98 -14.49 -14.31
C ASP A 668 -48.37 -13.18 -15.02
N GLY A 669 -47.42 -12.26 -15.18
CA GLY A 669 -47.59 -10.95 -15.83
C GLY A 669 -46.52 -10.73 -16.89
N PHE A 670 -46.49 -9.53 -17.49
CA PHE A 670 -45.43 -9.18 -18.45
C PHE A 670 -44.03 -9.36 -17.84
N ALA A 671 -43.15 -10.01 -18.60
CA ALA A 671 -41.73 -9.99 -18.32
C ALA A 671 -41.18 -8.57 -18.56
N THR A 672 -40.17 -8.20 -17.78
CA THR A 672 -39.53 -6.90 -17.91
C THR A 672 -38.03 -7.05 -18.02
N VAL A 673 -37.42 -6.23 -18.87
CA VAL A 673 -35.98 -6.04 -18.93
C VAL A 673 -35.64 -4.84 -18.07
N ALA A 674 -34.64 -4.99 -17.21
CA ALA A 674 -34.08 -3.91 -16.42
C ALA A 674 -32.56 -3.97 -16.55
N ASP A 675 -31.95 -2.87 -16.95
CA ASP A 675 -30.49 -2.75 -17.06
C ASP A 675 -30.05 -1.34 -16.67
N ALA A 676 -28.77 -1.16 -16.37
CA ALA A 676 -28.19 0.10 -15.96
C ALA A 676 -26.94 0.40 -16.79
N ASP A 677 -26.74 1.69 -17.07
CA ASP A 677 -25.62 2.16 -17.90
C ASP A 677 -25.54 1.47 -19.28
N VAL A 678 -26.69 1.29 -19.93
CA VAL A 678 -26.84 0.69 -21.26
C VAL A 678 -26.23 1.60 -22.33
N LEU A 679 -25.32 1.07 -23.13
CA LEU A 679 -24.83 1.75 -24.33
C LEU A 679 -25.89 1.67 -25.43
N LEU A 680 -26.40 2.82 -25.86
CA LEU A 680 -27.45 2.92 -26.87
C LEU A 680 -26.84 2.91 -28.27
N ASP A 681 -26.20 1.79 -28.59
CA ASP A 681 -25.59 1.51 -29.89
C ASP A 681 -26.26 0.26 -30.50
N PRO A 682 -26.62 0.26 -31.80
CA PRO A 682 -27.28 -0.89 -32.43
C PRO A 682 -26.49 -2.20 -32.38
N ASP A 683 -25.16 -2.16 -32.30
CA ASP A 683 -24.33 -3.37 -32.24
C ASP A 683 -24.18 -3.91 -30.80
N GLU A 684 -24.41 -3.09 -29.78
CA GLU A 684 -24.25 -3.46 -28.35
C GLU A 684 -25.56 -3.56 -27.56
N CYS A 685 -26.61 -2.83 -27.96
CA CYS A 685 -27.92 -2.81 -27.30
C CYS A 685 -28.83 -3.90 -27.89
N ASP A 686 -28.75 -5.11 -27.34
CA ASP A 686 -29.61 -6.24 -27.71
C ASP A 686 -30.26 -6.85 -26.46
N HIS A 687 -31.49 -6.42 -26.18
CA HIS A 687 -32.31 -6.96 -25.11
C HIS A 687 -33.37 -7.95 -25.63
N ALA A 688 -33.27 -8.35 -26.91
CA ALA A 688 -34.26 -9.15 -27.63
C ALA A 688 -35.70 -8.56 -27.56
N LEU A 689 -35.82 -7.23 -27.64
CA LEU A 689 -37.10 -6.52 -27.68
C LEU A 689 -37.59 -6.32 -29.13
N ASP A 690 -38.91 -6.33 -29.36
CA ASP A 690 -39.49 -6.09 -30.68
C ASP A 690 -39.13 -4.70 -31.21
N ARG A 691 -38.52 -4.62 -32.40
CA ARG A 691 -38.13 -3.36 -33.06
C ARG A 691 -37.23 -2.45 -32.19
N GLU A 692 -36.34 -3.02 -31.39
CA GLU A 692 -35.36 -2.26 -30.61
C GLU A 692 -34.50 -1.34 -31.49
N ASP A 693 -34.10 -1.80 -32.67
CA ASP A 693 -33.34 -1.01 -33.66
C ASP A 693 -34.06 0.26 -34.11
N GLU A 694 -35.38 0.17 -34.36
CA GLU A 694 -36.21 1.33 -34.78
C GLU A 694 -36.33 2.34 -33.63
N TRP A 695 -36.35 1.88 -32.38
CA TRP A 695 -36.35 2.76 -31.21
C TRP A 695 -35.01 3.49 -31.05
N LEU A 696 -33.88 2.78 -31.22
CA LEU A 696 -32.54 3.35 -31.17
C LEU A 696 -32.35 4.44 -32.23
N GLU A 697 -32.84 4.21 -33.45
CA GLU A 697 -32.82 5.22 -34.51
C GLU A 697 -33.64 6.46 -34.11
N ALA A 698 -34.85 6.26 -33.60
CA ALA A 698 -35.75 7.34 -33.21
C ALA A 698 -35.19 8.19 -32.05
N ILE A 699 -34.56 7.59 -31.04
CA ILE A 699 -33.95 8.37 -29.95
C ILE A 699 -32.65 9.04 -30.40
N ARG A 700 -31.90 8.47 -31.35
CA ARG A 700 -30.67 9.08 -31.86
C ARG A 700 -30.93 10.43 -32.51
N GLU A 701 -32.06 10.60 -33.19
CA GLU A 701 -32.49 11.91 -33.73
C GLU A 701 -32.72 12.96 -32.63
N LEU A 702 -33.02 12.55 -31.40
CA LEU A 702 -33.27 13.43 -30.26
C LEU A 702 -31.99 13.85 -29.52
N LEU A 703 -30.87 13.19 -29.80
CA LEU A 703 -29.62 13.34 -29.06
C LEU A 703 -28.64 14.22 -29.85
N PRO A 704 -27.76 14.97 -29.16
CA PRO A 704 -26.71 15.73 -29.82
C PRO A 704 -25.74 14.79 -30.55
N ASP A 705 -25.23 15.23 -31.70
CA ASP A 705 -24.14 14.56 -32.41
C ASP A 705 -22.92 14.46 -31.48
N ALA A 706 -22.45 13.23 -31.24
CA ALA A 706 -21.31 12.96 -30.38
C ALA A 706 -20.42 11.86 -30.96
N ASP A 707 -19.11 11.95 -30.69
CA ASP A 707 -18.12 10.95 -31.12
C ASP A 707 -18.19 9.64 -30.31
N VAL A 708 -19.01 9.59 -29.27
CA VAL A 708 -19.19 8.42 -28.39
C VAL A 708 -20.67 8.04 -28.33
N PRO A 709 -21.01 6.74 -28.30
CA PRO A 709 -22.41 6.33 -28.23
C PRO A 709 -23.08 6.78 -26.92
N PRO A 710 -24.38 7.12 -26.96
CA PRO A 710 -25.11 7.61 -25.81
C PRO A 710 -25.34 6.50 -24.77
N ILE A 711 -25.47 6.87 -23.49
CA ILE A 711 -25.64 5.91 -22.38
C ILE A 711 -26.97 6.15 -21.65
N GLY A 712 -27.84 5.16 -21.62
CA GLY A 712 -29.05 5.12 -20.77
C GLY A 712 -28.71 4.69 -19.35
N ARG A 713 -28.91 5.57 -18.36
CA ARG A 713 -28.52 5.27 -16.96
C ARG A 713 -29.38 4.19 -16.32
N GLU A 714 -30.67 4.22 -16.60
CA GLU A 714 -31.66 3.26 -16.11
C GLU A 714 -32.53 2.88 -17.31
N PHE A 715 -32.39 1.63 -17.78
CA PHE A 715 -33.20 1.06 -18.84
C PHE A 715 -34.24 0.14 -18.22
N TYR A 716 -35.52 0.37 -18.54
CA TYR A 716 -36.61 -0.47 -18.07
C TYR A 716 -37.67 -0.60 -19.15
N ALA A 717 -37.91 -1.82 -19.61
CA ALA A 717 -38.76 -2.12 -20.74
C ALA A 717 -39.65 -3.34 -20.47
N VAL A 718 -40.83 -3.33 -21.06
CA VAL A 718 -41.74 -4.49 -21.10
C VAL A 718 -41.47 -5.29 -22.37
N ARG A 719 -41.31 -6.60 -22.21
CA ARG A 719 -41.11 -7.54 -23.33
C ARG A 719 -42.45 -7.98 -23.95
N ASP A 720 -42.37 -8.54 -25.15
CA ASP A 720 -43.41 -9.39 -25.73
C ASP A 720 -44.76 -8.65 -25.97
N LEU A 721 -44.69 -7.33 -26.24
CA LEU A 721 -45.86 -6.47 -26.48
C LEU A 721 -46.56 -6.79 -27.82
N GLU A 722 -45.83 -7.32 -28.79
CA GLU A 722 -46.30 -7.74 -30.10
C GLU A 722 -47.27 -8.92 -30.04
N PHE A 723 -47.24 -9.71 -28.96
CA PHE A 723 -48.14 -10.85 -28.76
C PHE A 723 -49.45 -10.50 -28.05
N VAL A 724 -49.67 -9.21 -27.72
CA VAL A 724 -50.89 -8.74 -27.05
C VAL A 724 -52.08 -8.72 -28.01
N ALA A 725 -53.15 -9.45 -27.66
CA ALA A 725 -54.42 -9.43 -28.38
C ALA A 725 -55.45 -8.47 -27.75
N ASP A 726 -55.45 -8.30 -26.42
CA ASP A 726 -56.34 -7.39 -25.69
C ASP A 726 -55.58 -6.17 -25.13
N TRP A 727 -55.51 -5.10 -25.93
CA TRP A 727 -54.84 -3.85 -25.55
C TRP A 727 -55.50 -3.12 -24.38
N ARG A 728 -56.81 -3.29 -24.17
CA ARG A 728 -57.49 -2.67 -23.02
C ARG A 728 -57.03 -3.33 -21.73
N GLY A 729 -57.01 -4.68 -21.70
CA GLY A 729 -56.48 -5.45 -20.57
C GLY A 729 -54.99 -5.19 -20.34
N ALA A 730 -54.19 -5.08 -21.41
CA ALA A 730 -52.76 -4.78 -21.31
C ALA A 730 -52.50 -3.38 -20.71
N LEU A 731 -53.20 -2.34 -21.15
CA LEU A 731 -53.07 -0.98 -20.60
C LEU A 731 -53.48 -0.92 -19.11
N GLU A 732 -54.44 -1.72 -18.66
CA GLU A 732 -54.77 -1.83 -17.23
C GLU A 732 -53.63 -2.42 -16.38
N LEU A 733 -52.81 -3.32 -16.95
CA LEU A 733 -51.60 -3.85 -16.30
C LEU A 733 -50.45 -2.84 -16.35
N LEU A 734 -50.17 -2.29 -17.53
CA LEU A 734 -49.06 -1.35 -17.77
C LEU A 734 -49.18 -0.06 -16.96
N THR A 735 -50.39 0.38 -16.62
CA THR A 735 -50.61 1.60 -15.85
C THR A 735 -50.44 1.43 -14.34
N ARG A 736 -50.19 0.20 -13.84
CA ARG A 736 -49.99 -0.10 -12.42
C ARG A 736 -48.51 -0.34 -12.09
N PRO A 737 -48.02 0.02 -10.88
CA PRO A 737 -46.68 -0.37 -10.45
C PRO A 737 -46.50 -1.90 -10.38
N PRO A 738 -45.30 -2.43 -10.70
CA PRO A 738 -44.11 -1.70 -11.13
C PRO A 738 -44.10 -1.34 -12.62
N LEU A 739 -44.93 -1.97 -13.46
CA LEU A 739 -44.92 -1.82 -14.93
C LEU A 739 -45.06 -0.36 -15.42
N ARG A 740 -45.75 0.49 -14.65
CA ARG A 740 -45.87 1.93 -14.95
C ARG A 740 -44.53 2.63 -15.11
N ALA A 741 -43.47 2.14 -14.47
CA ALA A 741 -42.13 2.70 -14.59
C ALA A 741 -41.61 2.62 -16.04
N ALA A 742 -42.00 1.59 -16.81
CA ALA A 742 -41.56 1.41 -18.20
C ALA A 742 -42.16 2.46 -19.16
N LEU A 743 -43.12 3.26 -18.71
CA LEU A 743 -43.70 4.36 -19.49
C LEU A 743 -43.02 5.70 -19.21
N GLN A 744 -42.16 5.80 -18.19
CA GLN A 744 -41.51 7.06 -17.82
C GLN A 744 -40.40 7.39 -18.83
N PRO A 745 -40.15 8.68 -19.11
CA PRO A 745 -39.01 9.07 -19.93
C PRO A 745 -37.70 8.54 -19.36
N MET A 746 -36.83 8.08 -20.26
CA MET A 746 -35.51 7.57 -19.93
C MET A 746 -34.49 8.71 -19.99
N ARG A 747 -33.51 8.71 -19.08
CA ARG A 747 -32.41 9.69 -19.07
C ARG A 747 -31.20 9.13 -19.78
N VAL A 748 -30.75 9.87 -20.79
CA VAL A 748 -29.62 9.51 -21.65
C VAL A 748 -28.51 10.53 -21.50
N LEU A 749 -27.30 10.05 -21.26
CA LEU A 749 -26.09 10.86 -21.29
C LEU A 749 -25.51 10.83 -22.71
N ALA A 750 -25.52 11.96 -23.40
CA ALA A 750 -25.00 12.11 -24.76
C ALA A 750 -24.16 13.39 -24.84
N GLY A 751 -22.94 13.31 -25.39
CA GLY A 751 -22.07 14.50 -25.54
C GLY A 751 -21.70 15.22 -24.23
N GLY A 752 -21.87 14.58 -23.06
CA GLY A 752 -21.67 15.19 -21.74
C GLY A 752 -22.91 15.86 -21.14
N GLU A 753 -24.06 15.80 -21.83
CA GLU A 753 -25.34 16.35 -21.40
C GLU A 753 -26.34 15.23 -21.08
N ILE A 754 -27.24 15.48 -20.11
CA ILE A 754 -28.35 14.57 -19.81
C ILE A 754 -29.58 15.04 -20.57
N VAL A 755 -30.06 14.20 -21.47
CA VAL A 755 -31.27 14.41 -22.28
C VAL A 755 -32.33 13.40 -21.85
N GLU A 756 -33.57 13.85 -21.64
CA GLU A 756 -34.70 12.95 -21.42
C GLU A 756 -35.31 12.56 -22.77
N VAL A 757 -35.41 11.25 -23.03
CA VAL A 757 -35.98 10.67 -24.25
C VAL A 757 -37.12 9.71 -23.89
N PRO A 758 -38.05 9.37 -24.80
CA PRO A 758 -39.05 8.35 -24.55
C PRO A 758 -38.40 6.99 -24.24
N SER A 759 -38.84 6.32 -23.16
CA SER A 759 -38.52 4.91 -22.92
C SER A 759 -38.97 4.04 -24.09
N TYR A 760 -38.30 2.90 -24.31
CA TYR A 760 -38.68 1.92 -25.34
C TYR A 760 -40.18 1.60 -25.32
N THR A 761 -40.76 1.24 -24.16
CA THR A 761 -42.17 0.86 -24.08
C THR A 761 -43.10 2.03 -24.41
N ALA A 762 -42.83 3.25 -23.93
CA ALA A 762 -43.62 4.42 -24.30
C ALA A 762 -43.54 4.75 -25.81
N TRP A 763 -42.34 4.68 -26.39
CA TRP A 763 -42.14 4.86 -27.83
C TRP A 763 -42.90 3.81 -28.64
N TRP A 764 -42.77 2.53 -28.28
CA TRP A 764 -43.45 1.44 -28.99
C TRP A 764 -44.97 1.65 -28.98
N LEU A 765 -45.54 2.01 -27.82
CA LEU A 765 -46.96 2.32 -27.71
C LEU A 765 -47.38 3.55 -28.53
N SER A 766 -46.51 4.57 -28.64
CA SER A 766 -46.79 5.80 -29.39
C SER A 766 -46.85 5.59 -30.91
N THR A 767 -46.12 4.60 -31.43
CA THR A 767 -45.99 4.32 -32.87
C THR A 767 -47.00 3.26 -33.36
N HIS A 768 -47.63 2.53 -32.44
CA HIS A 768 -48.57 1.46 -32.73
C HIS A 768 -50.05 1.85 -32.49
N PRO A 769 -51.01 1.20 -33.20
CA PRO A 769 -52.44 1.52 -33.09
C PRO A 769 -53.10 0.93 -31.84
N VAL A 770 -52.59 1.28 -30.65
CA VAL A 770 -52.98 0.68 -29.36
C VAL A 770 -54.23 1.32 -28.72
N LEU A 771 -54.74 2.43 -29.29
CA LEU A 771 -55.93 3.15 -28.81
C LEU A 771 -57.06 3.08 -29.84
N ASP A 772 -57.95 2.09 -29.72
CA ASP A 772 -59.07 1.86 -30.65
C ASP A 772 -58.63 1.82 -32.13
N GLY A 773 -57.45 1.24 -32.41
CA GLY A 773 -56.90 1.14 -33.75
C GLY A 773 -56.22 2.42 -34.27
N ARG A 774 -56.06 3.45 -33.42
CA ARG A 774 -55.38 4.71 -33.74
C ARG A 774 -54.09 4.86 -32.95
N ARG A 775 -53.13 5.60 -33.53
CA ARG A 775 -51.85 5.95 -32.89
C ARG A 775 -52.07 7.06 -31.87
N PRO A 776 -51.44 6.99 -30.68
CA PRO A 776 -51.54 8.06 -29.69
C PRO A 776 -51.13 9.45 -30.18
N THR A 777 -50.11 9.55 -31.04
CA THR A 777 -49.56 10.84 -31.52
C THR A 777 -50.49 11.66 -32.40
N THR A 778 -51.55 11.05 -32.96
CA THR A 778 -52.57 11.76 -33.77
C THR A 778 -53.75 12.22 -32.93
N LEU A 779 -53.67 12.05 -31.62
CA LEU A 779 -54.76 12.32 -30.68
C LEU A 779 -54.35 13.39 -29.67
N ARG A 780 -55.34 14.15 -29.21
CA ARG A 780 -55.26 15.03 -28.06
C ARG A 780 -56.16 14.53 -26.93
N VAL A 781 -55.90 15.04 -25.73
CA VAL A 781 -56.84 14.87 -24.62
C VAL A 781 -58.11 15.71 -24.88
N PRO A 782 -59.33 15.16 -24.66
CA PRO A 782 -60.58 15.85 -25.00
C PRO A 782 -60.78 17.22 -24.32
N ASP A 783 -60.26 17.42 -23.11
CA ASP A 783 -60.31 18.65 -22.31
C ASP A 783 -59.01 19.49 -22.36
N GLY A 784 -58.20 19.30 -23.42
CA GLY A 784 -56.90 19.93 -23.60
C GLY A 784 -56.92 21.39 -24.07
N ASP A 785 -55.76 21.89 -24.47
CA ASP A 785 -55.57 23.28 -24.92
C ASP A 785 -56.45 23.62 -26.14
N PRO A 786 -57.30 24.67 -26.06
CA PRO A 786 -58.16 25.09 -27.17
C PRO A 786 -57.39 25.44 -28.46
N LEU A 787 -56.11 25.85 -28.38
CA LEU A 787 -55.32 26.17 -29.57
C LEU A 787 -55.02 24.95 -30.44
N LEU A 788 -55.15 23.74 -29.90
CA LEU A 788 -54.96 22.48 -30.63
C LEU A 788 -56.27 21.93 -31.21
N PHE A 789 -57.40 22.58 -30.97
CA PHE A 789 -58.69 22.11 -31.46
C PHE A 789 -58.77 22.27 -32.97
N GLY A 790 -59.33 21.25 -33.65
CA GLY A 790 -59.34 21.17 -35.11
C GLY A 790 -58.05 20.62 -35.71
N LEU A 791 -56.94 20.61 -34.97
CA LEU A 791 -55.64 20.09 -35.45
C LEU A 791 -55.44 18.58 -35.16
N TYR A 792 -56.09 18.04 -34.12
CA TYR A 792 -55.96 16.63 -33.67
C TYR A 792 -57.31 15.98 -33.34
N GLY A 793 -57.38 14.64 -33.38
CA GLY A 793 -58.55 13.86 -32.95
C GLY A 793 -58.60 13.60 -31.42
N ASP A 794 -59.75 13.16 -30.89
CA ASP A 794 -59.90 12.89 -29.44
C ASP A 794 -59.49 11.47 -29.03
N ALA A 795 -58.72 11.36 -27.94
CA ALA A 795 -58.37 10.09 -27.29
C ALA A 795 -59.57 9.44 -26.56
N PRO A 796 -59.60 8.09 -26.41
CA PRO A 796 -60.69 7.39 -25.71
C PRO A 796 -60.83 7.79 -24.24
N GLU A 797 -62.06 7.83 -23.74
CA GLU A 797 -62.35 8.13 -22.33
C GLU A 797 -62.01 6.95 -21.40
N GLY A 798 -61.70 7.25 -20.13
CA GLY A 798 -61.52 6.24 -19.08
C GLY A 798 -60.11 5.64 -18.98
N ILE A 799 -59.15 6.12 -19.77
CA ILE A 799 -57.73 5.81 -19.64
C ILE A 799 -57.06 6.91 -18.84
N ASP A 800 -56.07 6.55 -18.02
CA ASP A 800 -55.31 7.49 -17.21
C ASP A 800 -54.62 8.57 -18.07
N ARG A 801 -54.97 9.84 -17.83
CA ARG A 801 -54.48 11.01 -18.58
C ARG A 801 -52.95 11.11 -18.56
N THR A 802 -52.33 10.79 -17.43
CA THR A 802 -50.86 10.84 -17.33
C THR A 802 -50.23 9.74 -18.18
N ALA A 803 -50.79 8.53 -18.21
CA ALA A 803 -50.31 7.47 -19.09
C ALA A 803 -50.54 7.80 -20.57
N LEU A 804 -51.67 8.42 -20.94
CA LEU A 804 -51.94 8.88 -22.30
C LEU A 804 -50.89 9.90 -22.78
N ALA A 805 -50.52 10.86 -21.92
CA ALA A 805 -49.47 11.83 -22.24
C ALA A 805 -48.11 11.15 -22.45
N LEU A 806 -47.75 10.17 -21.60
CA LEU A 806 -46.49 9.43 -21.70
C LEU A 806 -46.36 8.63 -23.00
N ILE A 807 -47.46 8.10 -23.53
CA ILE A 807 -47.46 7.39 -24.83
C ILE A 807 -47.69 8.34 -26.02
N GLY A 808 -47.67 9.65 -25.83
CA GLY A 808 -47.66 10.64 -26.92
C GLY A 808 -48.99 11.32 -27.25
N VAL A 809 -50.06 11.18 -26.46
CA VAL A 809 -51.29 11.96 -26.67
C VAL A 809 -51.05 13.43 -26.32
N ARG A 810 -51.41 14.35 -27.23
CA ARG A 810 -51.15 15.80 -27.10
C ARG A 810 -51.99 16.45 -25.99
N THR A 811 -51.37 17.33 -25.21
CA THR A 811 -51.99 18.01 -24.05
C THR A 811 -52.12 19.52 -24.24
N THR A 812 -51.01 20.23 -24.45
CA THR A 812 -50.97 21.69 -24.59
C THR A 812 -50.07 22.12 -25.75
N LEU A 813 -50.32 23.32 -26.31
CA LEU A 813 -49.47 23.87 -27.36
C LEU A 813 -48.05 24.13 -26.86
N ALA A 814 -47.90 24.57 -25.61
CA ALA A 814 -46.58 24.82 -25.02
C ALA A 814 -45.77 23.51 -24.92
N ASP A 815 -46.39 22.40 -24.49
CA ASP A 815 -45.72 21.10 -24.43
C ASP A 815 -45.33 20.59 -25.82
N LEU A 816 -46.22 20.79 -26.82
CA LEU A 816 -45.94 20.45 -28.21
C LEU A 816 -44.73 21.23 -28.74
N LEU A 817 -44.72 22.56 -28.61
CA LEU A 817 -43.60 23.39 -29.08
C LEU A 817 -42.31 23.13 -28.29
N ALA A 818 -42.42 22.72 -27.02
CA ALA A 818 -41.27 22.32 -26.22
C ALA A 818 -40.70 20.97 -26.69
N SER A 819 -41.51 20.03 -27.16
CA SER A 819 -41.04 18.73 -27.65
C SER A 819 -40.18 18.83 -28.92
N HIS A 820 -39.25 17.90 -29.06
CA HIS A 820 -38.44 17.76 -30.27
C HIS A 820 -39.32 17.42 -31.48
N GLY A 821 -39.11 18.10 -32.61
CA GLY A 821 -39.95 17.96 -33.82
C GLY A 821 -41.38 18.51 -33.70
N GLY A 822 -41.81 18.96 -32.52
CA GLY A 822 -43.18 19.47 -32.31
C GLY A 822 -43.49 20.79 -33.02
N PRO A 823 -42.56 21.77 -33.11
CA PRO A 823 -42.74 22.94 -33.99
C PRO A 823 -42.93 22.57 -35.45
N ASP A 824 -42.13 21.63 -35.98
CA ASP A 824 -42.28 21.11 -37.33
C ASP A 824 -43.62 20.39 -37.54
N GLU A 825 -44.06 19.60 -36.55
CA GLU A 825 -45.38 18.95 -36.55
C GLU A 825 -46.50 19.99 -36.65
N LEU A 826 -46.43 21.05 -35.85
CA LEU A 826 -47.40 22.15 -35.90
C LEU A 826 -47.37 22.90 -37.24
N LEU A 827 -46.19 23.16 -37.78
CA LEU A 827 -46.05 23.80 -39.10
C LEU A 827 -46.60 22.93 -40.22
N GLY A 828 -46.38 21.61 -40.15
CA GLY A 828 -46.98 20.64 -41.06
C GLY A 828 -48.51 20.68 -41.01
N LEU A 829 -49.08 20.79 -39.81
CA LEU A 829 -50.52 20.98 -39.64
C LEU A 829 -50.99 22.35 -40.17
N LEU A 830 -50.23 23.43 -39.94
CA LEU A 830 -50.58 24.76 -40.46
C LEU A 830 -50.50 24.84 -41.98
N ALA A 831 -49.64 24.02 -42.60
CA ALA A 831 -49.53 23.86 -44.04
C ALA A 831 -50.62 22.97 -44.65
N ASP A 832 -51.47 22.32 -43.85
CA ASP A 832 -52.55 21.47 -44.33
C ASP A 832 -53.80 22.30 -44.71
N PRO A 833 -54.13 22.46 -46.00
CA PRO A 833 -55.29 23.26 -46.43
C PRO A 833 -56.64 22.67 -45.99
N GLU A 834 -56.72 21.38 -45.59
CA GLU A 834 -57.95 20.77 -45.09
C GLU A 834 -58.28 21.18 -43.65
N LEU A 835 -57.30 21.73 -42.91
CA LEU A 835 -57.50 22.21 -41.55
C LEU A 835 -57.99 23.67 -41.53
N GLU A 836 -59.06 23.91 -40.77
CA GLU A 836 -59.62 25.25 -40.53
C GLU A 836 -58.95 25.91 -39.32
N VAL A 837 -58.40 27.11 -39.51
CA VAL A 837 -57.76 27.92 -38.45
C VAL A 837 -58.30 29.34 -38.52
N ASP A 838 -58.85 29.85 -37.43
CA ASP A 838 -59.37 31.22 -37.38
C ASP A 838 -58.27 32.28 -37.19
N ARG A 839 -58.62 33.57 -37.37
CA ARG A 839 -57.64 34.67 -37.32
C ARG A 839 -57.02 34.88 -35.93
N ALA A 840 -57.75 34.59 -34.85
CA ALA A 840 -57.25 34.74 -33.49
C ALA A 840 -56.31 33.58 -33.14
N GLN A 841 -56.70 32.35 -33.49
CA GLN A 841 -55.87 31.15 -33.37
C GLN A 841 -54.60 31.29 -34.21
N LEU A 842 -54.70 31.67 -35.48
CA LEU A 842 -53.54 31.87 -36.36
C LEU A 842 -52.55 32.89 -35.80
N ARG A 843 -53.04 34.03 -35.31
CA ARG A 843 -52.19 35.03 -34.65
C ARG A 843 -51.51 34.46 -33.39
N ALA A 844 -52.24 33.71 -32.57
CA ALA A 844 -51.69 33.09 -31.36
C ALA A 844 -50.62 32.04 -31.70
N LEU A 845 -50.86 31.20 -32.71
CA LEU A 845 -49.90 30.20 -33.21
C LEU A 845 -48.65 30.86 -33.78
N TRP A 846 -48.78 31.91 -34.59
CA TRP A 846 -47.61 32.67 -35.08
C TRP A 846 -46.85 33.38 -33.97
N THR A 847 -47.56 33.91 -32.97
CA THR A 847 -46.91 34.50 -31.79
C THR A 847 -46.13 33.45 -31.01
N ALA A 848 -46.68 32.23 -30.88
CA ALA A 848 -46.02 31.13 -30.18
C ALA A 848 -44.81 30.59 -30.98
N ILE A 849 -44.93 30.46 -32.30
CA ILE A 849 -43.84 30.01 -33.19
C ILE A 849 -42.71 31.04 -33.23
N ALA A 850 -43.02 32.34 -33.19
CA ALA A 850 -41.99 33.39 -33.14
C ALA A 850 -41.10 33.31 -31.88
N ALA A 851 -41.56 32.62 -30.83
CA ALA A 851 -40.78 32.38 -29.61
C ALA A 851 -39.92 31.10 -29.68
N VAL A 852 -40.04 30.31 -30.76
CA VAL A 852 -39.22 29.11 -30.99
C VAL A 852 -37.89 29.53 -31.62
N PRO A 853 -36.74 29.03 -31.15
CA PRO A 853 -35.46 29.27 -31.81
C PRO A 853 -35.46 28.76 -33.27
N PRO A 854 -34.97 29.54 -34.25
CA PRO A 854 -34.97 29.16 -35.67
C PRO A 854 -34.29 27.81 -35.94
N GLU A 855 -33.23 27.46 -35.22
CA GLU A 855 -32.51 26.19 -35.36
C GLU A 855 -33.34 24.94 -34.99
N ARG A 856 -34.46 25.13 -34.28
CA ARG A 856 -35.39 24.04 -33.91
C ARG A 856 -36.50 23.81 -34.93
N VAL A 857 -36.51 24.61 -36.00
CA VAL A 857 -37.58 24.62 -36.99
C VAL A 857 -36.96 24.43 -38.35
N ARG A 858 -37.50 23.50 -39.14
CA ARG A 858 -37.17 23.43 -40.56
C ARG A 858 -38.04 24.46 -41.31
N PRO A 859 -37.45 25.31 -42.17
CA PRO A 859 -38.21 26.25 -42.98
C PRO A 859 -39.36 25.54 -43.71
N PRO A 860 -40.61 25.98 -43.48
CA PRO A 860 -41.76 25.28 -44.03
C PRO A 860 -41.86 25.53 -45.54
N ALA A 861 -42.22 24.50 -46.30
CA ALA A 861 -42.48 24.65 -47.74
C ALA A 861 -43.71 25.53 -48.03
N ALA A 862 -44.65 25.61 -47.08
CA ALA A 862 -45.84 26.43 -47.19
C ALA A 862 -46.23 27.03 -45.84
N VAL A 863 -46.81 28.22 -45.85
CA VAL A 863 -47.20 28.98 -44.66
C VAL A 863 -48.64 29.43 -44.73
N ARG A 864 -49.30 29.48 -43.57
CA ARG A 864 -50.65 30.03 -43.46
C ARG A 864 -50.62 31.54 -43.25
N ALA A 865 -51.03 32.30 -44.25
CA ALA A 865 -50.89 33.75 -44.30
C ALA A 865 -52.22 34.47 -44.59
N VAL A 866 -52.22 35.80 -44.47
CA VAL A 866 -53.38 36.65 -44.79
C VAL A 866 -53.18 37.34 -46.13
N LEU A 867 -54.03 37.05 -47.12
CA LEU A 867 -54.02 37.67 -48.44
C LEU A 867 -55.38 38.33 -48.71
N GLY A 868 -55.39 39.64 -48.99
CA GLY A 868 -56.63 40.36 -49.29
C GLY A 868 -57.68 40.37 -48.16
N GLY A 869 -57.31 39.95 -46.95
CA GLY A 869 -58.20 39.85 -45.78
C GLY A 869 -58.58 38.41 -45.40
N GLU A 870 -58.37 37.44 -46.29
CA GLU A 870 -58.67 36.02 -46.10
C GLU A 870 -57.44 35.24 -45.62
N ILE A 871 -57.66 34.13 -44.91
CA ILE A 871 -56.60 33.20 -44.48
C ILE A 871 -56.41 32.16 -45.58
N VAL A 872 -55.18 32.02 -46.07
CA VAL A 872 -54.78 31.09 -47.13
C VAL A 872 -53.53 30.33 -46.71
N VAL A 873 -53.33 29.13 -47.24
CA VAL A 873 -52.01 28.48 -47.22
C VAL A 873 -51.31 28.88 -48.51
N ALA A 874 -50.10 29.43 -48.41
CA ALA A 874 -49.31 29.89 -49.54
C ALA A 874 -47.94 29.20 -49.55
N ASP A 875 -47.46 28.87 -50.73
CA ASP A 875 -46.08 28.44 -50.96
C ASP A 875 -45.10 29.49 -50.41
N ALA A 876 -44.08 29.04 -49.68
CA ALA A 876 -43.15 29.94 -49.01
C ALA A 876 -42.18 30.63 -49.99
N GLU A 877 -41.91 30.05 -51.16
CA GLU A 877 -40.95 30.57 -52.13
C GLU A 877 -41.58 31.61 -53.08
N ASP A 878 -42.75 31.31 -53.66
CA ASP A 878 -43.39 32.20 -54.66
C ASP A 878 -44.72 32.82 -54.21
N GLY A 879 -45.32 32.34 -53.12
CA GLY A 879 -46.57 32.83 -52.57
C GLY A 879 -47.84 32.31 -53.27
N ALA A 880 -47.72 31.29 -54.13
CA ALA A 880 -48.87 30.64 -54.74
C ALA A 880 -49.79 30.03 -53.69
N VAL A 881 -51.10 30.27 -53.80
CA VAL A 881 -52.08 29.74 -52.84
C VAL A 881 -52.25 28.25 -53.06
N ILE A 882 -52.18 27.42 -52.02
CA ILE A 882 -52.29 25.95 -52.12
C ILE A 882 -53.72 25.52 -51.77
N GLY A 883 -54.38 24.85 -52.71
CA GLY A 883 -55.72 24.31 -52.54
C GLY A 883 -55.74 22.93 -51.83
N PRO A 884 -56.93 22.40 -51.46
CA PRO A 884 -57.08 21.14 -50.73
C PRO A 884 -56.48 19.90 -51.42
N ASP A 885 -56.34 19.93 -52.74
CA ASP A 885 -55.72 18.85 -53.52
C ASP A 885 -54.20 19.01 -53.68
N GLY A 886 -53.61 19.99 -52.98
CA GLY A 886 -52.18 20.30 -53.00
C GLY A 886 -51.72 21.06 -54.24
N THR A 887 -52.64 21.58 -55.07
CA THR A 887 -52.29 22.31 -56.30
C THR A 887 -52.35 23.84 -56.14
N PRO A 888 -51.54 24.61 -56.89
CA PRO A 888 -51.59 26.07 -56.87
C PRO A 888 -52.90 26.65 -57.42
N GLU A 889 -53.52 27.58 -56.70
CA GLU A 889 -54.70 28.35 -57.09
C GLU A 889 -54.32 29.75 -57.60
N GLY A 890 -54.82 30.12 -58.79
CA GLY A 890 -54.58 31.43 -59.42
C GLY A 890 -53.73 31.35 -60.70
N ALA A 891 -53.65 32.46 -61.46
CA ALA A 891 -52.95 32.49 -62.74
C ALA A 891 -51.49 32.99 -62.64
N GLU A 892 -51.20 33.86 -61.67
CA GLU A 892 -49.86 34.38 -61.39
C GLU A 892 -49.68 34.54 -59.87
N PRO A 893 -48.52 34.15 -59.31
CA PRO A 893 -48.28 34.24 -57.88
C PRO A 893 -48.17 35.71 -57.42
N PRO A 894 -48.74 36.05 -56.25
CA PRO A 894 -48.69 37.41 -55.70
C PRO A 894 -47.29 37.85 -55.25
N GLY A 895 -46.31 36.94 -55.26
CA GLY A 895 -44.96 37.08 -54.71
C GLY A 895 -44.84 36.42 -53.35
N CYS A 896 -43.61 36.09 -52.95
CA CYS A 896 -43.30 35.39 -51.71
C CYS A 896 -44.04 35.99 -50.48
N PRO A 897 -44.46 35.16 -49.52
CA PRO A 897 -45.02 35.64 -48.27
C PRO A 897 -44.03 36.55 -47.54
N VAL A 898 -44.55 37.59 -46.89
CA VAL A 898 -43.73 38.56 -46.17
C VAL A 898 -44.14 38.66 -44.71
N VAL A 899 -43.16 38.77 -43.82
CA VAL A 899 -43.39 39.11 -42.41
C VAL A 899 -43.36 40.64 -42.29
N VAL A 900 -44.38 41.22 -41.67
CA VAL A 900 -44.51 42.68 -41.61
C VAL A 900 -44.00 43.24 -40.28
N GLU A 901 -42.81 43.84 -40.32
CA GLU A 901 -42.08 44.38 -39.16
C GLU A 901 -42.47 45.79 -38.77
N ALA A 902 -43.00 46.57 -39.72
CA ALA A 902 -43.41 47.93 -39.44
C ALA A 902 -44.77 48.25 -40.08
N PRO A 903 -45.72 48.81 -39.31
CA PRO A 903 -47.06 49.07 -39.81
C PRO A 903 -47.13 50.19 -40.87
N ASP A 904 -46.10 51.01 -41.03
CA ASP A 904 -46.00 51.97 -42.14
C ASP A 904 -45.64 51.32 -43.48
N LEU A 905 -45.07 50.10 -43.47
CA LEU A 905 -44.77 49.34 -44.69
C LEU A 905 -45.96 48.53 -45.21
N LEU A 906 -46.95 48.22 -44.36
CA LEU A 906 -48.16 47.46 -44.73
C LEU A 906 -48.79 47.86 -46.07
N PRO A 907 -49.03 49.16 -46.37
CA PRO A 907 -49.65 49.55 -47.64
C PRO A 907 -48.80 49.25 -48.88
N LEU A 908 -47.48 49.10 -48.72
CA LEU A 908 -46.55 48.85 -49.81
C LEU A 908 -46.53 47.37 -50.23
N VAL A 909 -46.80 46.46 -49.29
CA VAL A 909 -46.72 45.00 -49.46
C VAL A 909 -48.07 44.26 -49.41
N ALA A 910 -49.20 44.95 -49.18
CA ALA A 910 -50.53 44.36 -49.01
C ALA A 910 -51.05 43.47 -50.17
N SER A 911 -50.38 43.45 -51.33
CA SER A 911 -50.69 42.55 -52.44
C SER A 911 -50.08 41.14 -52.31
N ARG A 912 -49.24 40.90 -51.31
CA ARG A 912 -48.58 39.62 -51.00
C ARG A 912 -49.28 38.90 -49.84
N PRO A 913 -49.08 37.59 -49.67
CA PRO A 913 -49.48 36.88 -48.46
C PRO A 913 -48.74 37.46 -47.26
N LEU A 914 -49.49 37.87 -46.24
CA LEU A 914 -48.93 38.54 -45.07
C LEU A 914 -48.89 37.60 -43.86
N VAL A 915 -47.71 37.38 -43.32
CA VAL A 915 -47.54 36.74 -42.01
C VAL A 915 -47.54 37.85 -40.96
N LEU A 916 -48.56 37.80 -40.08
CA LEU A 916 -48.87 38.90 -39.16
C LEU A 916 -48.70 38.47 -37.71
N ALA A 917 -47.67 39.01 -37.06
CA ALA A 917 -47.37 38.86 -35.64
C ALA A 917 -47.17 40.25 -34.98
N PRO A 918 -47.07 40.34 -33.63
CA PRO A 918 -46.57 41.55 -32.98
C PRO A 918 -45.24 42.01 -33.62
N PHE A 919 -45.09 43.32 -33.87
CA PHE A 919 -44.00 43.87 -34.68
C PHE A 919 -42.61 43.66 -34.05
N ASP A 920 -42.57 43.58 -32.72
CA ASP A 920 -41.39 43.26 -31.92
C ASP A 920 -40.93 41.79 -32.08
N LEU A 921 -41.79 40.92 -32.64
CA LEU A 921 -41.49 39.52 -32.95
C LEU A 921 -41.35 39.26 -34.45
N ALA A 922 -41.49 40.27 -35.30
CA ALA A 922 -41.48 40.10 -36.75
C ALA A 922 -40.12 39.62 -37.28
N GLU A 923 -39.01 40.17 -36.76
CA GLU A 923 -37.65 39.71 -37.11
C GLU A 923 -37.46 38.24 -36.70
N ALA A 924 -37.80 37.89 -35.45
CA ALA A 924 -37.71 36.51 -34.97
C ALA A 924 -38.57 35.54 -35.81
N LEU A 925 -39.81 35.92 -36.15
CA LEU A 925 -40.68 35.08 -36.97
C LEU A 925 -40.19 34.95 -38.42
N SER A 926 -39.60 36.01 -38.98
CA SER A 926 -38.94 36.00 -40.28
C SER A 926 -37.77 35.02 -40.30
N GLU A 927 -36.92 35.03 -39.27
CA GLU A 927 -35.82 34.08 -39.12
C GLU A 927 -36.31 32.64 -38.97
N VAL A 928 -37.34 32.39 -38.14
CA VAL A 928 -37.89 31.04 -37.91
C VAL A 928 -38.52 30.45 -39.18
N LEU A 929 -39.21 31.26 -39.97
CA LEU A 929 -39.90 30.81 -41.18
C LEU A 929 -39.04 30.91 -42.44
N ASP A 930 -37.85 31.51 -42.37
CA ASP A 930 -37.00 31.88 -43.51
C ASP A 930 -37.76 32.71 -44.57
N LEU A 931 -38.52 33.70 -44.11
CA LEU A 931 -39.33 34.59 -44.96
C LEU A 931 -38.83 36.03 -44.91
N PRO A 932 -38.84 36.79 -46.01
CA PRO A 932 -38.33 38.15 -46.02
C PRO A 932 -39.21 39.11 -45.21
N LEU A 933 -38.55 40.10 -44.60
CA LEU A 933 -39.23 41.24 -43.98
C LEU A 933 -39.79 42.18 -45.05
N ALA A 934 -40.84 42.94 -44.73
CA ALA A 934 -41.45 43.84 -45.71
C ALA A 934 -40.43 44.89 -46.22
N GLY A 935 -39.58 45.43 -45.35
CA GLY A 935 -38.55 46.43 -45.69
C GLY A 935 -37.40 45.91 -46.54
N GLU A 936 -37.20 44.58 -46.63
CA GLU A 936 -36.24 43.97 -47.55
C GLU A 936 -36.78 43.92 -48.99
N ILE A 937 -38.11 43.83 -49.11
CA ILE A 937 -38.82 43.81 -50.39
C ILE A 937 -39.07 45.22 -50.92
N VAL A 938 -39.32 46.19 -50.03
CA VAL A 938 -39.59 47.59 -50.40
C VAL A 938 -38.62 48.56 -49.71
N PRO A 939 -37.89 49.42 -50.46
CA PRO A 939 -36.95 50.39 -49.87
C PRO A 939 -37.59 51.35 -48.86
N GLY A 940 -38.86 51.72 -49.09
CA GLY A 940 -39.60 52.62 -48.24
C GLY A 940 -39.05 54.05 -48.24
N GLU A 941 -38.47 54.50 -49.36
CA GLU A 941 -37.84 55.82 -49.52
C GLU A 941 -38.90 56.93 -49.65
N VAL A 942 -38.70 58.03 -48.93
CA VAL A 942 -39.58 59.20 -49.06
C VAL A 942 -39.18 60.02 -50.29
N THR A 943 -40.02 59.99 -51.33
CA THR A 943 -39.75 60.66 -52.62
C THR A 943 -40.47 62.01 -52.78
N SER A 944 -41.35 62.36 -51.85
CA SER A 944 -41.99 63.68 -51.77
C SER A 944 -41.19 64.68 -50.95
N THR A 945 -41.31 65.97 -51.25
CA THR A 945 -40.68 67.05 -50.46
C THR A 945 -41.63 67.54 -49.37
N GLY A 946 -41.15 67.63 -48.13
CA GLY A 946 -41.93 68.13 -46.99
C GLY A 946 -41.24 69.29 -46.26
N VAL A 947 -41.94 69.87 -45.28
CA VAL A 947 -41.47 71.00 -44.47
C VAL A 947 -41.31 70.56 -43.03
N GLU A 948 -40.16 70.85 -42.42
CA GLU A 948 -39.92 70.55 -41.01
C GLU A 948 -40.80 71.41 -40.09
N ARG A 949 -41.47 70.77 -39.13
CA ARG A 949 -42.40 71.36 -38.17
C ARG A 949 -42.07 70.90 -36.75
N PRO A 950 -42.24 71.75 -35.73
CA PRO A 950 -42.14 71.31 -34.34
C PRO A 950 -43.31 70.40 -33.98
N VAL A 951 -43.03 69.32 -33.23
CA VAL A 951 -44.09 68.49 -32.64
C VAL A 951 -44.85 69.32 -31.59
N PRO A 952 -46.20 69.36 -31.62
CA PRO A 952 -46.97 70.13 -30.65
C PRO A 952 -46.64 69.71 -29.20
N PRO A 953 -46.45 70.67 -28.28
CA PRO A 953 -46.04 70.36 -26.91
C PRO A 953 -47.05 69.49 -26.15
N GLN A 954 -48.32 69.52 -26.54
CA GLN A 954 -49.38 68.68 -25.99
C GLN A 954 -49.13 67.19 -26.26
N VAL A 955 -48.58 66.83 -27.43
CA VAL A 955 -48.28 65.42 -27.76
C VAL A 955 -47.24 64.86 -26.79
N ARG A 956 -46.27 65.69 -26.38
CA ARG A 956 -45.25 65.30 -25.38
C ARG A 956 -45.81 65.01 -23.99
N SER A 957 -47.08 65.35 -23.73
CA SER A 957 -47.74 64.98 -22.48
C SER A 957 -48.20 63.51 -22.48
N LEU A 958 -48.60 62.97 -23.64
CA LEU A 958 -48.93 61.55 -23.83
C LEU A 958 -47.71 60.73 -24.26
N LEU A 959 -46.86 61.29 -25.12
CA LEU A 959 -45.64 60.66 -25.64
C LEU A 959 -44.40 61.46 -25.23
N PRO A 960 -43.89 61.33 -23.98
CA PRO A 960 -42.77 62.13 -23.49
C PRO A 960 -41.50 62.05 -24.36
N THR A 961 -41.31 60.91 -25.02
CA THR A 961 -40.17 60.59 -25.89
C THR A 961 -40.36 61.04 -27.34
N ALA A 962 -41.50 61.66 -27.70
CA ALA A 962 -41.76 62.09 -29.07
C ALA A 962 -40.65 63.02 -29.60
N PRO A 963 -40.30 62.92 -30.90
CA PRO A 963 -39.25 63.73 -31.51
C PRO A 963 -39.57 65.23 -31.42
N ALA A 964 -38.54 66.08 -31.50
CA ALA A 964 -38.73 67.53 -31.45
C ALA A 964 -39.38 68.11 -32.69
N THR A 965 -39.08 67.50 -33.84
CA THR A 965 -39.61 67.92 -35.12
C THR A 965 -40.08 66.71 -35.93
N TYR A 966 -40.95 66.98 -36.90
CA TYR A 966 -41.38 66.03 -37.91
C TYR A 966 -41.42 66.75 -39.26
N VAL A 967 -41.45 66.00 -40.36
CA VAL A 967 -41.57 66.57 -41.70
C VAL A 967 -43.02 66.42 -42.16
N GLU A 968 -43.70 67.54 -42.35
CA GLU A 968 -45.07 67.63 -42.84
C GLU A 968 -45.10 67.59 -44.37
N HIS A 969 -45.92 66.70 -44.94
CA HIS A 969 -46.16 66.58 -46.37
C HIS A 969 -47.63 66.84 -46.68
N GLU A 970 -47.92 67.67 -47.68
CA GLU A 970 -49.28 67.81 -48.21
C GLU A 970 -49.78 66.46 -48.79
N ARG A 971 -48.88 65.76 -49.49
CA ARG A 971 -49.06 64.37 -49.93
C ARG A 971 -47.75 63.63 -49.78
N LEU A 972 -47.70 62.67 -48.86
CA LEU A 972 -46.53 61.83 -48.66
C LEU A 972 -46.49 60.72 -49.72
N LEU A 973 -45.38 60.62 -50.44
CA LEU A 973 -45.08 59.54 -51.37
C LEU A 973 -43.89 58.72 -50.85
N VAL A 974 -44.09 57.42 -50.72
CA VAL A 974 -43.07 56.44 -50.30
C VAL A 974 -42.91 55.43 -51.44
N ASP A 975 -41.72 55.33 -52.02
CA ASP A 975 -41.45 54.60 -53.27
C ASP A 975 -42.43 54.97 -54.41
N GLY A 976 -42.88 56.23 -54.43
CA GLY A 976 -43.86 56.75 -55.40
C GLY A 976 -45.32 56.36 -55.11
N LYS A 977 -45.58 55.53 -54.09
CA LYS A 977 -46.94 55.19 -53.64
C LYS A 977 -47.42 56.17 -52.55
N PRO A 978 -48.71 56.56 -52.54
CA PRO A 978 -49.25 57.39 -51.46
C PRO A 978 -49.22 56.65 -50.12
N ALA A 979 -48.64 57.29 -49.11
CA ALA A 979 -48.66 56.81 -47.73
C ALA A 979 -49.22 57.90 -46.80
N ALA A 980 -49.84 57.50 -45.70
CA ALA A 980 -50.27 58.48 -44.69
C ALA A 980 -49.11 58.92 -43.79
N TRP A 981 -48.16 58.02 -43.55
CA TRP A 981 -46.99 58.27 -42.70
C TRP A 981 -45.85 57.33 -43.05
N ARG A 982 -44.63 57.71 -42.66
CA ARG A 982 -43.41 56.92 -42.76
C ARG A 982 -42.46 57.36 -41.67
N PHE A 983 -41.83 56.41 -40.98
CA PHE A 983 -40.70 56.70 -40.11
C PHE A 983 -39.42 56.24 -40.80
N HIS A 984 -38.61 57.19 -41.29
CA HIS A 984 -37.44 56.90 -42.12
C HIS A 984 -36.24 57.75 -41.68
N GLU A 985 -35.06 57.14 -41.59
CA GLU A 985 -33.81 57.76 -41.10
C GLU A 985 -33.99 58.55 -39.77
N GLY A 986 -34.81 58.03 -38.86
CA GLY A 986 -35.09 58.65 -37.56
C GLY A 986 -36.04 59.85 -37.60
N VAL A 987 -36.65 60.13 -38.75
CA VAL A 987 -37.55 61.25 -38.97
C VAL A 987 -38.97 60.75 -39.23
N VAL A 988 -39.96 61.38 -38.58
CA VAL A 988 -41.38 61.15 -38.88
C VAL A 988 -41.77 62.00 -40.08
N HIS A 989 -42.14 61.34 -41.18
CA HIS A 989 -42.78 61.95 -42.34
C HIS A 989 -44.27 61.66 -42.26
N ALA A 990 -45.10 62.69 -42.30
CA ALA A 990 -46.54 62.51 -42.14
C ALA A 990 -47.34 63.39 -43.10
N SER A 991 -48.46 62.84 -43.56
CA SER A 991 -49.52 63.56 -44.25
C SER A 991 -50.82 63.43 -43.45
N GLY A 992 -51.38 64.57 -43.05
CA GLY A 992 -52.57 64.62 -42.20
C GLY A 992 -52.35 64.15 -40.76
N ILE A 993 -53.41 64.32 -39.95
CA ILE A 993 -53.37 64.08 -38.50
C ILE A 993 -53.21 62.59 -38.16
N GLU A 994 -53.92 61.70 -38.86
CA GLU A 994 -53.84 60.25 -38.61
C GLU A 994 -52.44 59.70 -38.91
N GLY A 995 -51.83 60.19 -39.98
CA GLY A 995 -50.46 59.85 -40.33
C GLY A 995 -49.48 60.35 -39.28
N LEU A 996 -49.63 61.60 -38.87
CA LEU A 996 -48.79 62.20 -37.83
C LEU A 996 -48.91 61.43 -36.51
N ALA A 997 -50.12 61.06 -36.11
CA ALA A 997 -50.37 60.32 -34.89
C ALA A 997 -49.71 58.95 -34.89
N ARG A 998 -49.86 58.19 -35.98
CA ARG A 998 -49.21 56.88 -36.16
C ARG A 998 -47.69 57.03 -36.16
N GLY A 999 -47.17 58.01 -36.90
CA GLY A 999 -45.73 58.26 -36.97
C GLY A 999 -45.12 58.66 -35.64
N LEU A 1000 -45.77 59.53 -34.86
CA LEU A 1000 -45.29 59.93 -33.55
C LEU A 1000 -45.41 58.80 -32.52
N ALA A 1001 -46.50 58.04 -32.53
CA ALA A 1001 -46.68 56.88 -31.66
C ALA A 1001 -45.62 55.80 -31.93
N TRP A 1002 -45.36 55.50 -33.20
CA TRP A 1002 -44.31 54.58 -33.62
C TRP A 1002 -42.92 55.07 -33.22
N ALA A 1003 -42.58 56.32 -33.55
CA ALA A 1003 -41.29 56.91 -33.20
C ALA A 1003 -41.04 57.01 -31.68
N SER A 1004 -42.10 56.99 -30.87
CA SER A 1004 -42.04 57.05 -29.40
C SER A 1004 -42.06 55.66 -28.75
N GLY A 1005 -42.17 54.58 -29.53
CA GLY A 1005 -42.28 53.21 -29.02
C GLY A 1005 -43.64 52.86 -28.38
N GLN A 1006 -44.67 53.69 -28.59
CA GLN A 1006 -46.00 53.55 -27.96
C GLN A 1006 -47.08 53.37 -29.03
N TRP A 1007 -46.96 52.31 -29.84
CA TRP A 1007 -47.85 52.06 -30.98
C TRP A 1007 -49.33 51.89 -30.59
N SER A 1008 -49.62 51.40 -29.38
CA SER A 1008 -50.98 51.31 -28.81
C SER A 1008 -51.69 52.66 -28.83
N ASP A 1009 -50.95 53.74 -28.61
CA ASP A 1009 -51.51 55.06 -28.30
C ASP A 1009 -51.77 55.88 -29.56
N ARG A 1010 -51.47 55.35 -30.74
CA ARG A 1010 -51.67 56.03 -32.04
C ARG A 1010 -53.07 56.62 -32.21
N LEU A 1011 -54.10 55.97 -31.66
CA LEU A 1011 -55.49 56.44 -31.72
C LEU A 1011 -55.74 57.58 -30.72
N ALA A 1012 -55.19 57.48 -29.51
CA ALA A 1012 -55.26 58.53 -28.50
C ALA A 1012 -54.49 59.79 -28.94
N VAL A 1013 -53.33 59.60 -29.57
CA VAL A 1013 -52.54 60.68 -30.16
C VAL A 1013 -53.29 61.35 -31.32
N ALA A 1014 -53.98 60.57 -32.16
CA ALA A 1014 -54.82 61.13 -33.22
C ALA A 1014 -55.95 61.99 -32.64
N ALA A 1015 -56.63 61.49 -31.59
CA ALA A 1015 -57.67 62.23 -30.89
C ALA A 1015 -57.13 63.53 -30.25
N LEU A 1016 -55.95 63.48 -29.62
CA LEU A 1016 -55.27 64.65 -29.05
C LEU A 1016 -54.92 65.69 -30.12
N LEU A 1017 -54.41 65.26 -31.27
CA LEU A 1017 -54.04 66.14 -32.39
C LEU A 1017 -55.26 66.80 -33.04
N HIS A 1018 -56.40 66.11 -33.08
CA HIS A 1018 -57.67 66.71 -33.52
C HIS A 1018 -58.25 67.71 -32.51
N ASN A 1019 -58.07 67.48 -31.20
CA ASN A 1019 -58.58 68.36 -30.15
C ASN A 1019 -57.57 68.57 -28.99
N PRO A 1020 -56.65 69.54 -29.11
CA PRO A 1020 -55.63 69.81 -28.10
C PRO A 1020 -56.18 70.29 -26.74
N GLU A 1021 -57.43 70.75 -26.66
CA GLU A 1021 -58.05 71.13 -25.38
C GLU A 1021 -58.49 69.91 -24.54
N ALA A 1022 -58.60 68.74 -25.17
CA ALA A 1022 -58.97 67.49 -24.49
C ALA A 1022 -57.82 66.86 -23.68
N VAL A 1023 -56.60 67.41 -23.77
CA VAL A 1023 -55.38 66.86 -23.15
C VAL A 1023 -55.53 66.55 -21.65
N PRO A 1024 -56.11 67.43 -20.80
CA PRO A 1024 -56.26 67.10 -19.38
C PRO A 1024 -57.21 65.93 -19.12
N LEU A 1025 -58.22 65.74 -19.97
CA LEU A 1025 -59.18 64.63 -19.85
C LEU A 1025 -58.57 63.32 -20.35
N LEU A 1026 -57.88 63.34 -21.50
CA LEU A 1026 -57.20 62.16 -22.05
C LEU A 1026 -56.09 61.65 -21.12
N LEU A 1027 -55.35 62.56 -20.47
CA LEU A 1027 -54.36 62.19 -19.44
C LEU A 1027 -55.04 61.56 -18.21
N ALA A 1028 -56.18 62.11 -17.78
CA ALA A 1028 -56.92 61.54 -16.66
C ALA A 1028 -57.56 60.17 -16.99
N GLU A 1029 -57.95 59.93 -18.23
CA GLU A 1029 -58.42 58.62 -18.70
C GLU A 1029 -57.24 57.63 -18.81
N ALA A 1030 -56.09 58.06 -19.33
CA ALA A 1030 -54.88 57.23 -19.39
C ALA A 1030 -54.36 56.85 -17.99
N ASP A 1031 -54.50 57.73 -16.98
CA ASP A 1031 -54.19 57.40 -15.58
C ASP A 1031 -55.09 56.28 -14.99
N LEU A 1032 -56.22 55.97 -15.64
CA LEU A 1032 -57.10 54.86 -15.27
C LEU A 1032 -56.74 53.54 -15.98
N ASP A 1033 -55.98 53.60 -17.08
CA ASP A 1033 -55.48 52.40 -17.74
C ASP A 1033 -54.42 51.78 -16.81
N GLY A 1034 -54.79 50.67 -16.16
CA GLY A 1034 -53.89 49.91 -15.32
C GLY A 1034 -52.67 49.50 -16.15
N SER A 1035 -51.49 49.92 -15.71
CA SER A 1035 -50.23 49.53 -16.31
C SER A 1035 -50.13 47.99 -16.25
N ALA A 1036 -50.37 47.33 -17.38
CA ALA A 1036 -50.18 45.90 -17.54
C ALA A 1036 -48.70 45.58 -17.67
#